data_AF-E1QIA9-F1
#
_entry.id   AF-E1QIA9-F1
#
_cell.length_a   1.000
_cell.length_b   1.000
_cell.length_c   1.000
_cell.angle_alpha   90.00
_cell.angle_beta   90.00
_cell.angle_gamma   90.00
#
_symmetry.space_group_name_H-M   'P 1'
#
loop_
_entity.id
_entity.type
_entity.pdbx_description
1 polymer ?
#
loop_
_entity_poly.entity_id
_entity_poly.type
_entity_poly.pdbx_seq_one_letter_code
_entity_poly.pdbx_strand_id
1 'polypeptide(L)'
;MPRWINALALALALACAGCATTGPEPATPPLDAKTEVRALFKLGHERMANGQYQAAADAFRAAADGASDDGARQSAIFWLARAQAADGQDGPALRTLNGLKLAALAPAEQVRAQILHGDLERKAGQNDKAAGRLRALLFKPPAPLDGLQAKQALEDLCAALEKLGRHEEAAASYLRWAEQYGLTTPEHMARLADLAGQVRSESVALMEQKAATPQMRAALVLGLARAQLREGLLDQAGQTIERLRLDPQANAFEDQQRDLAAALAQARLVDPRAVGVILPLSGPYAATASQVLAAIELGLGLFRADGRGPTLYIEDSKGDPRSAAQAVDTLAVQRRVMAIIGPMRAATSLAAARQAAQHGVPLITLSRLEGVSQAAPCVFQNFFTPQEQVDVVLDEVMGKRHKRLIAILAPKSPYGQGFAELMEKSVIQRDGSVVRKIFYDQNLPDFSPQIKQLAALPPGNYRPGDPDSPAPVIDFEALFIPDGGARLGMIAPQLAYHDVIGIDLLGSSLWHDPVVLKTAGRYLEGCIFPVPFNPDDPRPMVREFVEAFSRNMGRKPNLLDAHGYDAAIMLRRIMDGPEAPRTRAEFCRQLSQASAVEGVCGQISVGSDGRFVKALELFTISRERFVPLAQAGQSVGPPSYPKPSADEEPESVDGQLDSQPRPQLQPYTPPGEPEGQPPIRELPLTPAPAGTIAR
;
A
#
# COMPACT_ATOMS: atom_id res chain seq x y z
N MET A 1 25.19 44.37 -15.09
CA MET A 1 25.57 45.69 -15.64
C MET A 1 26.59 45.48 -16.76
N PRO A 2 26.73 46.37 -17.75
CA PRO A 2 25.72 47.26 -18.34
C PRO A 2 25.82 47.33 -19.89
N ARG A 3 24.73 47.71 -20.56
CA ARG A 3 24.78 48.50 -21.80
C ARG A 3 23.74 49.61 -21.72
N TRP A 4 24.21 50.73 -21.22
CA TRP A 4 23.67 52.05 -21.43
C TRP A 4 24.01 52.53 -22.85
N ILE A 5 23.41 53.68 -23.22
CA ILE A 5 23.74 54.58 -24.34
C ILE A 5 22.81 54.42 -25.55
N ASN A 6 21.59 54.95 -25.39
CA ASN A 6 21.04 56.07 -26.16
C ASN A 6 19.61 56.34 -25.64
N ALA A 7 19.21 57.49 -25.12
CA ALA A 7 19.87 58.69 -24.66
C ALA A 7 18.81 59.40 -23.80
N LEU A 8 19.18 59.73 -22.57
CA LEU A 8 18.40 60.52 -21.63
C LEU A 8 19.18 61.84 -21.50
N ALA A 9 18.79 62.88 -22.25
CA ALA A 9 19.40 64.21 -22.16
C ALA A 9 18.54 65.28 -22.87
N LEU A 10 17.35 65.57 -22.33
CA LEU A 10 16.74 66.90 -22.16
C LEU A 10 15.34 66.69 -21.56
N ALA A 11 15.28 66.19 -20.33
CA ALA A 11 15.28 66.99 -19.10
C ALA A 11 13.96 67.78 -18.92
N LEU A 12 13.21 67.32 -17.91
CA LEU A 12 12.60 68.15 -16.88
C LEU A 12 13.05 69.63 -16.91
N ALA A 13 12.04 70.50 -16.81
CA ALA A 13 12.10 71.92 -16.43
C ALA A 13 11.80 72.94 -17.54
N LEU A 14 10.53 72.98 -17.95
CA LEU A 14 9.83 74.27 -17.99
C LEU A 14 8.55 74.11 -17.17
N ALA A 15 8.69 74.45 -15.90
CA ALA A 15 7.58 74.81 -15.04
C ALA A 15 6.87 76.05 -15.61
N CYS A 16 5.58 76.14 -15.29
CA CYS A 16 4.72 77.33 -15.34
C CYS A 16 4.06 77.70 -16.68
N ALA A 17 2.73 77.62 -16.64
CA ALA A 17 1.75 78.43 -17.36
C ALA A 17 1.66 78.28 -18.89
N GLY A 18 0.56 77.69 -19.34
CA GLY A 18 0.12 77.77 -20.73
C GLY A 18 -1.13 76.95 -21.01
N CYS A 19 -2.30 77.53 -20.71
CA CYS A 19 -3.61 76.98 -20.99
C CYS A 19 -3.76 76.48 -22.45
N ALA A 20 -4.15 75.22 -22.62
CA ALA A 20 -4.88 74.77 -23.80
C ALA A 20 -5.88 73.69 -23.37
N THR A 21 -7.13 74.09 -23.31
CA THR A 21 -8.30 73.29 -22.94
C THR A 21 -8.54 72.18 -23.96
N THR A 22 -8.15 70.94 -23.67
CA THR A 22 -8.85 69.78 -24.25
C THR A 22 -10.04 69.51 -23.36
N GLY A 23 -11.24 69.82 -23.87
CA GLY A 23 -12.50 69.69 -23.15
C GLY A 23 -12.67 68.27 -22.58
N PRO A 24 -13.36 68.14 -21.43
CA PRO A 24 -13.66 66.83 -20.89
C PRO A 24 -14.44 66.05 -21.95
N GLU A 25 -13.91 64.89 -22.33
CA GLU A 25 -14.73 63.83 -22.89
C GLU A 25 -15.97 63.74 -22.00
N PRO A 26 -17.20 63.84 -22.54
CA PRO A 26 -18.38 63.96 -21.69
C PRO A 26 -18.41 62.74 -20.78
N ALA A 27 -18.13 62.98 -19.50
CA ALA A 27 -18.23 61.98 -18.46
C ALA A 27 -19.67 61.46 -18.58
N THR A 28 -19.78 60.21 -18.99
CA THR A 28 -21.06 59.51 -18.95
C THR A 28 -21.59 59.73 -17.55
N PRO A 29 -22.81 60.27 -17.38
CA PRO A 29 -23.35 60.54 -16.06
C PRO A 29 -23.24 59.24 -15.25
N PRO A 30 -22.84 59.30 -13.96
CA PRO A 30 -22.75 58.10 -13.15
C PRO A 30 -24.06 57.36 -13.27
N LEU A 31 -23.99 56.11 -13.76
CA LEU A 31 -25.16 55.27 -13.89
C LEU A 31 -25.85 55.23 -12.52
N ASP A 32 -27.17 55.27 -12.51
CA ASP A 32 -27.85 54.99 -11.25
C ASP A 32 -27.41 53.60 -10.74
N ALA A 33 -27.32 53.44 -9.41
CA ALA A 33 -26.74 52.24 -8.80
C ALA A 33 -27.44 50.94 -9.27
N LYS A 34 -28.72 51.01 -9.65
CA LYS A 34 -29.45 49.85 -10.20
C LYS A 34 -28.96 49.48 -11.60
N THR A 35 -28.67 50.48 -12.43
CA THR A 35 -28.16 50.30 -13.79
C THR A 35 -26.72 49.79 -13.77
N GLU A 36 -25.91 50.24 -12.81
CA GLU A 36 -24.55 49.73 -12.59
C GLU A 36 -24.55 48.24 -12.18
N VAL A 37 -25.35 47.86 -11.17
CA VAL A 37 -25.50 46.45 -10.75
C VAL A 37 -25.96 45.58 -11.93
N ARG A 38 -26.92 46.05 -12.73
CA ARG A 38 -27.40 45.32 -13.91
C ARG A 38 -26.29 45.12 -14.96
N ALA A 39 -25.44 46.13 -15.17
CA ALA A 39 -24.29 46.03 -16.07
C ALA A 39 -23.27 45.01 -15.56
N LEU A 40 -22.99 45.00 -14.25
CA LEU A 40 -22.08 44.03 -13.62
C LEU A 40 -22.60 42.60 -13.72
N PHE A 41 -23.90 42.37 -13.56
CA PHE A 41 -24.52 41.06 -13.80
C PHE A 41 -24.31 40.60 -15.25
N LYS A 42 -24.57 41.47 -16.22
CA LYS A 42 -24.38 41.16 -17.64
C LYS A 42 -22.92 40.79 -17.92
N LEU A 43 -21.98 41.59 -17.41
CA LEU A 43 -20.55 41.33 -17.53
C LEU A 43 -20.18 39.98 -16.91
N GLY A 44 -20.65 39.67 -15.70
CA GLY A 44 -20.39 38.40 -15.03
C GLY A 44 -20.86 37.19 -15.84
N HIS A 45 -22.06 37.27 -16.44
CA HIS A 45 -22.57 36.22 -17.32
C HIS A 45 -21.76 36.06 -18.61
N GLU A 46 -21.37 37.16 -19.25
CA GLU A 46 -20.52 37.14 -20.46
C GLU A 46 -19.15 36.50 -20.16
N ARG A 47 -18.54 36.86 -19.02
CA ARG A 47 -17.27 36.27 -18.57
C ARG A 47 -17.40 34.78 -18.28
N MET A 48 -18.48 34.34 -17.61
CA MET A 48 -18.77 32.92 -17.40
C MET A 48 -18.88 32.15 -18.73
N ALA A 49 -19.60 32.71 -19.71
CA ALA A 49 -19.78 32.08 -21.02
C ALA A 49 -18.45 31.93 -21.78
N ASN A 50 -17.51 32.85 -21.56
CA ASN A 50 -16.17 32.83 -22.16
C ASN A 50 -15.12 32.05 -21.34
N GLY A 51 -15.52 31.33 -20.28
CA GLY A 51 -14.61 30.57 -19.42
C GLY A 51 -13.71 31.44 -18.51
N GLN A 52 -14.02 32.72 -18.36
CA GLN A 52 -13.24 33.67 -17.56
C GLN A 52 -13.80 33.75 -16.13
N TYR A 53 -13.70 32.63 -15.40
CA TYR A 53 -14.43 32.43 -14.14
C TYR A 53 -14.00 33.37 -13.00
N GLN A 54 -12.72 33.69 -12.88
CA GLN A 54 -12.24 34.68 -11.89
C GLN A 54 -12.79 36.08 -12.17
N ALA A 55 -12.70 36.54 -13.42
CA ALA A 55 -13.25 37.84 -13.81
C ALA A 55 -14.78 37.89 -13.65
N ALA A 56 -15.46 36.77 -13.86
CA ALA A 56 -16.90 36.67 -13.57
C ALA A 56 -17.19 36.78 -12.07
N ALA A 57 -16.42 36.08 -11.23
CA ALA A 57 -16.54 36.14 -9.78
C ALA A 57 -16.34 37.57 -9.27
N ASP A 58 -15.34 38.29 -9.78
CA ASP A 58 -15.10 39.69 -9.40
C ASP A 58 -16.28 40.61 -9.80
N ALA A 59 -16.83 40.43 -11.01
CA ALA A 59 -18.00 41.17 -11.46
C ALA A 59 -19.23 40.91 -10.58
N PHE A 60 -19.49 39.65 -10.21
CA PHE A 60 -20.61 39.31 -9.31
C PHE A 60 -20.38 39.78 -7.88
N ARG A 61 -19.14 39.80 -7.38
CA ARG A 61 -18.81 40.39 -6.07
C ARG A 61 -19.12 41.88 -6.06
N ALA A 62 -18.64 42.62 -7.06
CA ALA A 62 -18.95 44.04 -7.20
C ALA A 62 -20.46 44.30 -7.32
N ALA A 63 -21.20 43.43 -8.02
CA ALA A 63 -22.65 43.51 -8.12
C ALA A 63 -23.34 43.29 -6.75
N ALA A 64 -22.83 42.36 -5.93
CA ALA A 64 -23.36 42.11 -4.59
C ALA A 64 -23.12 43.31 -3.65
N ASP A 65 -21.93 43.91 -3.70
CA ASP A 65 -21.55 45.05 -2.88
C ASP A 65 -22.33 46.32 -3.25
N GLY A 66 -22.59 46.53 -4.55
CA GLY A 66 -23.37 47.66 -5.07
C GLY A 66 -24.89 47.49 -4.99
N ALA A 67 -25.40 46.29 -4.70
CA ALA A 67 -26.83 46.01 -4.66
C ALA A 67 -27.49 46.66 -3.43
N SER A 68 -28.49 47.52 -3.68
CA SER A 68 -29.34 48.12 -2.64
C SER A 68 -30.51 47.21 -2.22
N ASP A 69 -31.00 46.38 -3.15
CA ASP A 69 -32.05 45.38 -2.92
C ASP A 69 -31.46 44.05 -2.44
N ASP A 70 -32.09 43.43 -1.43
CA ASP A 70 -31.57 42.17 -0.86
C ASP A 70 -31.68 41.00 -1.85
N GLY A 71 -32.72 40.96 -2.70
CA GLY A 71 -32.87 39.93 -3.73
C GLY A 71 -31.75 40.00 -4.78
N ALA A 72 -31.50 41.20 -5.32
CA ALA A 72 -30.39 41.44 -6.24
C ALA A 72 -29.02 41.09 -5.61
N ARG A 73 -28.84 41.45 -4.33
CA ARG A 73 -27.62 41.09 -3.57
C ARG A 73 -27.44 39.59 -3.45
N GLN A 74 -28.48 38.86 -3.03
CA GLN A 74 -28.39 37.40 -2.89
C GLN A 74 -28.20 36.69 -4.23
N SER A 75 -28.85 37.18 -5.31
CA SER A 75 -28.63 36.64 -6.65
C SER A 75 -27.17 36.80 -7.06
N ALA A 76 -26.56 37.97 -6.82
CA ALA A 76 -25.15 38.21 -7.11
C ALA A 76 -24.23 37.28 -6.30
N ILE A 77 -24.53 37.06 -5.02
CA ILE A 77 -23.80 36.11 -4.15
C ILE A 77 -23.89 34.68 -4.69
N PHE A 78 -25.08 34.23 -5.15
CA PHE A 78 -25.24 32.91 -5.76
C PHE A 78 -24.38 32.76 -7.03
N TRP A 79 -24.43 33.76 -7.92
CA TRP A 79 -23.65 33.73 -9.16
C TRP A 79 -22.14 33.84 -8.93
N LEU A 80 -21.71 34.59 -7.90
CA LEU A 80 -20.33 34.58 -7.40
C LEU A 80 -19.91 33.16 -6.97
N ALA A 81 -20.71 32.49 -6.14
CA ALA A 81 -20.39 31.12 -5.70
C ALA A 81 -20.30 30.15 -6.88
N ARG A 82 -21.20 30.29 -7.87
CA ARG A 82 -21.18 29.48 -9.08
C ARG A 82 -19.92 29.70 -9.92
N ALA A 83 -19.48 30.95 -10.07
CA ALA A 83 -18.24 31.28 -10.77
C ALA A 83 -17.01 30.72 -10.04
N GLN A 84 -16.97 30.81 -8.71
CA GLN A 84 -15.91 30.20 -7.89
C GLN A 84 -15.84 28.68 -8.06
N ALA A 85 -16.98 27.99 -8.03
CA ALA A 85 -17.03 26.54 -8.24
C ALA A 85 -16.56 26.15 -9.66
N ALA A 86 -16.92 26.93 -10.69
CA ALA A 86 -16.45 26.71 -12.06
C ALA A 86 -14.94 26.91 -12.22
N ASP A 87 -14.32 27.78 -11.41
CA ASP A 87 -12.87 27.99 -11.34
C ASP A 87 -12.12 26.91 -10.52
N GLY A 88 -12.82 25.89 -10.00
CA GLY A 88 -12.26 24.86 -9.13
C GLY A 88 -12.06 25.33 -7.67
N GLN A 89 -12.60 26.49 -7.29
CA GLN A 89 -12.53 27.04 -5.94
C GLN A 89 -13.70 26.57 -5.06
N ASP A 90 -13.82 25.26 -4.85
CA ASP A 90 -14.95 24.64 -4.13
C ASP A 90 -15.07 25.12 -2.67
N GLY A 91 -13.95 25.27 -1.96
CA GLY A 91 -13.93 25.76 -0.58
C GLY A 91 -14.46 27.20 -0.42
N PRO A 92 -13.92 28.18 -1.17
CA PRO A 92 -14.49 29.52 -1.26
C PRO A 92 -15.97 29.53 -1.68
N ALA A 93 -16.35 28.78 -2.72
CA ALA A 93 -17.73 28.71 -3.18
C ALA A 93 -18.69 28.23 -2.08
N LEU A 94 -18.32 27.18 -1.35
CA LEU A 94 -19.11 26.65 -0.24
C LEU A 94 -19.28 27.66 0.89
N ARG A 95 -18.21 28.42 1.23
CA ARG A 95 -18.29 29.50 2.22
C ARG A 95 -19.24 30.61 1.77
N THR A 96 -19.19 31.00 0.49
CA THR A 96 -20.11 31.97 -0.10
C THR A 96 -21.56 31.50 0.02
N LEU A 97 -21.84 30.23 -0.30
CA LEU A 97 -23.20 29.65 -0.18
C LEU A 97 -23.69 29.50 1.26
N ASN A 98 -22.81 29.27 2.24
CA ASN A 98 -23.21 29.20 3.65
C ASN A 98 -23.78 30.53 4.18
N GLY A 99 -23.38 31.66 3.58
CA GLY A 99 -23.92 32.99 3.90
C GLY A 99 -25.15 33.40 3.09
N LEU A 100 -25.56 32.58 2.11
CA LEU A 100 -26.64 32.90 1.17
C LEU A 100 -28.02 32.81 1.85
N LYS A 101 -28.79 33.90 1.78
CA LYS A 101 -30.19 33.91 2.23
C LYS A 101 -31.11 33.38 1.13
N LEU A 102 -31.31 32.07 1.10
CA LEU A 102 -32.13 31.40 0.07
C LEU A 102 -33.53 32.02 -0.11
N ALA A 103 -34.21 32.43 0.96
CA ALA A 103 -35.56 32.97 0.88
C ALA A 103 -35.68 34.29 0.08
N ALA A 104 -34.58 35.02 -0.11
CA ALA A 104 -34.55 36.26 -0.89
C ALA A 104 -34.27 36.03 -2.39
N LEU A 105 -33.89 34.81 -2.79
CA LEU A 105 -33.71 34.46 -4.20
C LEU A 105 -35.04 34.16 -4.89
N ALA A 106 -35.07 34.34 -6.21
CA ALA A 106 -36.17 33.84 -7.01
C ALA A 106 -36.27 32.29 -6.89
N PRO A 107 -37.48 31.69 -6.90
CA PRO A 107 -37.64 30.25 -6.67
C PRO A 107 -36.79 29.34 -7.57
N ALA A 108 -36.61 29.70 -8.84
CA ALA A 108 -35.75 28.94 -9.76
C ALA A 108 -34.24 29.05 -9.41
N GLU A 109 -33.80 30.19 -8.88
CA GLU A 109 -32.43 30.36 -8.39
C GLU A 109 -32.22 29.63 -7.07
N GLN A 110 -33.23 29.56 -6.19
CA GLN A 110 -33.17 28.75 -4.97
C GLN A 110 -32.88 27.28 -5.27
N VAL A 111 -33.54 26.72 -6.28
CA VAL A 111 -33.30 25.36 -6.76
C VAL A 111 -31.85 25.17 -7.18
N ARG A 112 -31.34 26.03 -8.08
CA ARG A 112 -29.95 25.94 -8.58
C ARG A 112 -28.93 26.12 -7.46
N ALA A 113 -29.19 27.04 -6.53
CA ALA A 113 -28.33 27.26 -5.37
C ALA A 113 -28.28 26.02 -4.48
N GLN A 114 -29.42 25.39 -4.18
CA GLN A 114 -29.46 24.20 -3.32
C GLN A 114 -28.75 22.99 -3.95
N ILE A 115 -28.87 22.79 -5.27
CA ILE A 115 -28.15 21.72 -5.99
C ILE A 115 -26.63 21.95 -5.89
N LEU A 116 -26.15 23.14 -6.24
CA LEU A 116 -24.73 23.48 -6.15
C LEU A 116 -24.21 23.36 -4.72
N HIS A 117 -25.00 23.79 -3.73
CA HIS A 117 -24.64 23.72 -2.33
C HIS A 117 -24.49 22.26 -1.86
N GLY A 118 -25.40 21.38 -2.27
CA GLY A 118 -25.33 19.95 -2.00
C GLY A 118 -24.11 19.27 -2.61
N ASP A 119 -23.79 19.56 -3.88
CA ASP A 119 -22.57 19.04 -4.54
C ASP A 119 -21.29 19.48 -3.81
N LEU A 120 -21.20 20.76 -3.45
CA LEU A 120 -20.05 21.30 -2.72
C LEU A 120 -19.93 20.74 -1.30
N GLU A 121 -21.04 20.54 -0.59
CA GLU A 121 -21.06 19.86 0.72
C GLU A 121 -20.55 18.42 0.58
N ARG A 122 -20.98 17.69 -0.44
CA ARG A 122 -20.52 16.31 -0.73
C ARG A 122 -19.03 16.27 -1.04
N LYS A 123 -18.53 17.16 -1.90
CA LYS A 123 -17.09 17.28 -2.23
C LYS A 123 -16.24 17.65 -1.00
N ALA A 124 -16.80 18.43 -0.07
CA ALA A 124 -16.16 18.76 1.20
C ALA A 124 -16.29 17.65 2.27
N GLY A 125 -16.87 16.48 1.95
CA GLY A 125 -17.09 15.37 2.88
C GLY A 125 -18.24 15.57 3.87
N GLN A 126 -19.03 16.64 3.72
CA GLN A 126 -20.18 16.95 4.57
C GLN A 126 -21.44 16.20 4.10
N ASN A 127 -21.32 14.88 3.95
CA ASN A 127 -22.32 14.03 3.30
C ASN A 127 -23.70 14.06 3.98
N ASP A 128 -23.77 14.12 5.31
CA ASP A 128 -25.06 14.21 6.03
C ASP A 128 -25.81 15.51 5.71
N LYS A 129 -25.10 16.64 5.59
CA LYS A 129 -25.70 17.93 5.23
C LYS A 129 -26.18 17.92 3.79
N ALA A 130 -25.33 17.45 2.88
CA ALA A 130 -25.67 17.29 1.47
C ALA A 130 -26.92 16.43 1.30
N ALA A 131 -26.96 15.27 1.96
CA ALA A 131 -28.09 14.35 1.91
C ALA A 131 -29.37 14.96 2.50
N GLY A 132 -29.28 15.69 3.62
CA GLY A 132 -30.42 16.41 4.20
C GLY A 132 -30.98 17.48 3.26
N ARG A 133 -30.11 18.28 2.65
CA ARG A 133 -30.46 19.38 1.74
C ARG A 133 -31.13 18.88 0.47
N LEU A 134 -30.49 17.94 -0.22
CA LEU A 134 -30.97 17.44 -1.52
C LEU A 134 -32.28 16.66 -1.36
N ARG A 135 -32.44 15.91 -0.26
CA ARG A 135 -33.72 15.27 0.11
C ARG A 135 -34.84 16.28 0.34
N ALA A 136 -34.57 17.39 1.04
CA ALA A 136 -35.56 18.43 1.25
C ALA A 136 -35.96 19.09 -0.09
N LEU A 137 -34.99 19.35 -0.97
CA LEU A 137 -35.21 19.90 -2.31
C LEU A 137 -36.10 18.98 -3.16
N LEU A 138 -35.78 17.68 -3.23
CA LEU A 138 -36.55 16.70 -4.00
C LEU A 138 -37.95 16.45 -3.41
N PHE A 139 -38.11 16.58 -2.09
CA PHE A 139 -39.41 16.41 -1.44
C PHE A 139 -40.35 17.59 -1.70
N LYS A 140 -39.85 18.82 -1.58
CA LYS A 140 -40.66 20.04 -1.74
C LYS A 140 -39.82 21.14 -2.38
N PRO A 141 -39.67 21.13 -3.72
CA PRO A 141 -38.81 22.09 -4.39
C PRO A 141 -39.45 23.50 -4.41
N PRO A 142 -38.68 24.58 -4.26
CA PRO A 142 -39.20 25.95 -4.34
C PRO A 142 -39.83 26.29 -5.70
N ALA A 143 -39.37 25.66 -6.77
CA ALA A 143 -39.90 25.74 -8.13
C ALA A 143 -39.86 24.35 -8.78
N PRO A 144 -40.67 24.07 -9.82
CA PRO A 144 -40.59 22.79 -10.54
C PRO A 144 -39.17 22.49 -11.02
N LEU A 145 -38.67 21.30 -10.68
CA LEU A 145 -37.38 20.80 -11.15
C LEU A 145 -37.54 20.32 -12.60
N ASP A 146 -36.65 20.75 -13.49
CA ASP A 146 -36.51 20.09 -14.79
C ASP A 146 -35.83 18.71 -14.65
N GLY A 147 -35.90 17.88 -15.69
CA GLY A 147 -35.35 16.52 -15.64
C GLY A 147 -33.84 16.46 -15.36
N LEU A 148 -33.07 17.47 -15.80
CA LEU A 148 -31.63 17.52 -15.56
C LEU A 148 -31.32 17.89 -14.11
N GLN A 149 -32.03 18.87 -13.57
CA GLN A 149 -31.92 19.30 -12.17
C GLN A 149 -32.35 18.18 -11.22
N ALA A 150 -33.45 17.50 -11.52
CA ALA A 150 -33.91 16.35 -10.75
C ALA A 150 -32.89 15.21 -10.77
N LYS A 151 -32.36 14.86 -11.96
CA LYS A 151 -31.30 13.85 -12.10
C LYS A 151 -30.07 14.21 -11.25
N GLN A 152 -29.56 15.44 -11.39
CA GLN A 152 -28.38 15.88 -10.65
C GLN A 152 -28.61 15.82 -9.13
N ALA A 153 -29.72 16.39 -8.64
CA ALA A 153 -30.03 16.40 -7.22
C ALA A 153 -30.18 14.97 -6.66
N LEU A 154 -30.76 14.05 -7.43
CA LEU A 154 -30.97 12.67 -7.02
C LEU A 154 -29.65 11.87 -6.99
N GLU A 155 -28.78 12.03 -7.99
CA GLU A 155 -27.47 11.38 -8.02
C GLU A 155 -26.57 11.89 -6.89
N ASP A 156 -26.53 13.21 -6.65
CA ASP A 156 -25.75 13.79 -5.55
C ASP A 156 -26.26 13.33 -4.18
N LEU A 157 -27.58 13.18 -4.02
CA LEU A 157 -28.17 12.61 -2.81
C LEU A 157 -27.74 11.15 -2.62
N CYS A 158 -27.85 10.32 -3.66
CA CYS A 158 -27.49 8.92 -3.58
C CYS A 158 -25.99 8.76 -3.30
N ALA A 159 -25.13 9.53 -3.96
CA ALA A 159 -23.69 9.53 -3.71
C ALA A 159 -23.34 9.92 -2.27
N ALA A 160 -24.03 10.92 -1.70
CA ALA A 160 -23.84 11.29 -0.30
C ALA A 160 -24.27 10.16 0.65
N LEU A 161 -25.40 9.50 0.38
CA LEU A 161 -25.90 8.37 1.18
C LEU A 161 -24.99 7.14 1.07
N GLU A 162 -24.46 6.84 -0.11
CA GLU A 162 -23.48 5.75 -0.34
C GLU A 162 -22.21 5.99 0.48
N LYS A 163 -21.70 7.23 0.54
CA LYS A 163 -20.53 7.59 1.37
C LYS A 163 -20.78 7.43 2.87
N LEU A 164 -22.05 7.45 3.29
CA LEU A 164 -22.47 7.19 4.67
C LEU A 164 -22.78 5.70 4.92
N GLY A 165 -22.67 4.83 3.91
CA GLY A 165 -23.07 3.41 4.00
C GLY A 165 -24.59 3.19 4.04
N ARG A 166 -25.39 4.22 3.74
CA ARG A 166 -26.86 4.20 3.82
C ARG A 166 -27.49 3.74 2.50
N HIS A 167 -27.06 2.59 1.99
CA HIS A 167 -27.44 2.08 0.67
C HIS A 167 -28.95 1.88 0.51
N GLU A 168 -29.64 1.41 1.57
CA GLU A 168 -31.09 1.18 1.52
C GLU A 168 -31.85 2.51 1.32
N GLU A 169 -31.42 3.57 1.99
CA GLU A 169 -32.01 4.90 1.80
C GLU A 169 -31.71 5.48 0.42
N ALA A 170 -30.52 5.21 -0.13
CA ALA A 170 -30.15 5.64 -1.47
C ALA A 170 -31.05 4.98 -2.53
N ALA A 171 -31.17 3.64 -2.49
CA ALA A 171 -32.04 2.90 -3.41
C ALA A 171 -33.52 3.29 -3.26
N ALA A 172 -34.01 3.45 -2.02
CA ALA A 172 -35.40 3.86 -1.77
C ALA A 172 -35.68 5.29 -2.27
N SER A 173 -34.72 6.21 -2.09
CA SER A 173 -34.82 7.59 -2.60
C SER A 173 -34.85 7.60 -4.13
N TYR A 174 -33.98 6.80 -4.75
CA TYR A 174 -33.93 6.66 -6.21
C TYR A 174 -35.24 6.11 -6.76
N LEU A 175 -35.73 5.00 -6.20
CA LEU A 175 -36.98 4.39 -6.61
C LEU A 175 -38.16 5.37 -6.54
N ARG A 176 -38.26 6.15 -5.45
CA ARG A 176 -39.33 7.13 -5.24
C ARG A 176 -39.28 8.27 -6.27
N TRP A 177 -38.13 8.92 -6.42
CA TRP A 177 -38.05 10.16 -7.17
C TRP A 177 -37.75 9.97 -8.65
N ALA A 178 -37.10 8.86 -9.03
CA ALA A 178 -36.88 8.58 -10.44
C ALA A 178 -38.21 8.49 -11.20
N GLU A 179 -39.24 7.89 -10.60
CA GLU A 179 -40.57 7.85 -11.21
C GLU A 179 -41.19 9.25 -11.27
N GLN A 180 -41.21 9.96 -10.13
CA GLN A 180 -41.83 11.27 -9.99
C GLN A 180 -41.30 12.28 -11.02
N TYR A 181 -40.01 12.19 -11.35
CA TYR A 181 -39.35 13.10 -12.30
C TYR A 181 -39.13 12.50 -13.69
N GLY A 182 -39.72 11.33 -14.00
CA GLY A 182 -39.62 10.71 -15.33
C GLY A 182 -38.21 10.21 -15.69
N LEU A 183 -37.38 9.91 -14.70
CA LEU A 183 -36.03 9.37 -14.86
C LEU A 183 -36.09 7.84 -15.08
N THR A 184 -36.66 7.42 -16.22
CA THR A 184 -36.93 6.00 -16.52
C THR A 184 -36.15 5.44 -17.71
N THR A 185 -35.12 6.15 -18.17
CA THR A 185 -34.23 5.66 -19.25
C THR A 185 -33.43 4.42 -18.79
N PRO A 186 -32.90 3.61 -19.73
CA PRO A 186 -32.06 2.46 -19.39
C PRO A 186 -30.87 2.82 -18.48
N GLU A 187 -30.27 3.99 -18.66
CA GLU A 187 -29.20 4.51 -17.80
C GLU A 187 -29.66 4.66 -16.34
N HIS A 188 -30.82 5.28 -16.11
CA HIS A 188 -31.36 5.45 -14.76
C HIS A 188 -31.75 4.12 -14.13
N MET A 189 -32.28 3.19 -14.92
CA MET A 189 -32.64 1.86 -14.43
C MET A 189 -31.41 1.01 -14.09
N ALA A 190 -30.32 1.14 -14.85
CA ALA A 190 -29.03 0.53 -14.50
C ALA A 190 -28.50 1.06 -13.17
N ARG A 191 -28.59 2.38 -12.94
CA ARG A 191 -28.21 2.99 -11.66
C ARG A 191 -29.05 2.48 -10.49
N LEU A 192 -30.37 2.35 -10.66
CA LEU A 192 -31.25 1.74 -9.66
C LEU A 192 -30.83 0.30 -9.35
N ALA A 193 -30.49 -0.50 -10.37
CA ALA A 193 -30.02 -1.87 -10.19
C ALA A 193 -28.67 -1.94 -9.46
N ASP A 194 -27.76 -0.99 -9.68
CA ASP A 194 -26.49 -0.89 -8.96
C ASP A 194 -26.71 -0.55 -7.49
N LEU A 195 -27.55 0.46 -7.20
CA LEU A 195 -27.93 0.84 -5.84
C LEU A 195 -28.59 -0.32 -5.10
N ALA A 196 -29.55 -0.99 -5.73
CA ALA A 196 -30.25 -2.14 -5.16
C ALA A 196 -29.31 -3.33 -4.94
N GLY A 197 -28.32 -3.55 -5.81
CA GLY A 197 -27.28 -4.57 -5.60
C GLY A 197 -26.46 -4.36 -4.33
N GLN A 198 -26.41 -3.12 -3.82
CA GLN A 198 -25.74 -2.78 -2.57
C GLN A 198 -26.64 -2.92 -1.32
N VAL A 199 -27.93 -3.19 -1.47
CA VAL A 199 -28.90 -3.32 -0.38
C VAL A 199 -29.12 -4.80 -0.02
N ARG A 200 -29.56 -5.11 1.20
CA ARG A 200 -29.88 -6.49 1.59
C ARG A 200 -30.96 -7.08 0.66
N SER A 201 -30.80 -8.32 0.23
CA SER A 201 -31.71 -8.96 -0.73
C SER A 201 -33.18 -8.92 -0.29
N GLU A 202 -33.45 -9.15 0.99
CA GLU A 202 -34.79 -9.02 1.59
C GLU A 202 -35.41 -7.63 1.38
N SER A 203 -34.63 -6.57 1.65
CA SER A 203 -35.08 -5.19 1.47
C SER A 203 -35.32 -4.88 -0.01
N VAL A 204 -34.47 -5.39 -0.92
CA VAL A 204 -34.67 -5.23 -2.38
C VAL A 204 -35.95 -5.93 -2.85
N ALA A 205 -36.24 -7.13 -2.35
CA ALA A 205 -37.47 -7.84 -2.68
C ALA A 205 -38.73 -7.05 -2.25
N LEU A 206 -38.67 -6.33 -1.12
CA LEU A 206 -39.74 -5.42 -0.69
C LEU A 206 -39.84 -4.17 -1.59
N MET A 207 -38.72 -3.68 -2.12
CA MET A 207 -38.71 -2.58 -3.10
C MET A 207 -39.31 -3.02 -4.44
N GLU A 208 -39.00 -4.23 -4.91
CA GLU A 208 -39.54 -4.81 -6.15
C GLU A 208 -41.08 -4.79 -6.15
N GLN A 209 -41.71 -5.13 -5.02
CA GLN A 209 -43.17 -5.10 -4.87
C GLN A 209 -43.78 -3.70 -5.01
N LYS A 210 -42.99 -2.66 -4.73
CA LYS A 210 -43.40 -1.24 -4.80
C LYS A 210 -43.02 -0.59 -6.13
N ALA A 211 -42.40 -1.33 -7.06
CA ALA A 211 -41.98 -0.81 -8.35
C ALA A 211 -43.20 -0.38 -9.19
N ALA A 212 -43.25 0.89 -9.53
CA ALA A 212 -44.38 1.46 -10.25
C ALA A 212 -44.40 1.14 -11.74
N THR A 213 -43.23 0.92 -12.35
CA THR A 213 -43.10 0.59 -13.77
C THR A 213 -42.47 -0.78 -13.99
N PRO A 214 -42.79 -1.46 -15.11
CA PRO A 214 -42.12 -2.70 -15.50
C PRO A 214 -40.59 -2.56 -15.60
N GLN A 215 -40.09 -1.43 -16.09
CA GLN A 215 -38.64 -1.16 -16.21
C GLN A 215 -37.95 -1.07 -14.85
N MET A 216 -38.58 -0.39 -13.88
CA MET A 216 -38.08 -0.33 -12.50
C MET A 216 -38.09 -1.70 -11.84
N ARG A 217 -39.13 -2.50 -12.10
CA ARG A 217 -39.19 -3.87 -11.59
C ARG A 217 -38.04 -4.70 -12.13
N ALA A 218 -37.78 -4.68 -13.44
CA ALA A 218 -36.66 -5.40 -14.05
C ALA A 218 -35.31 -4.96 -13.46
N ALA A 219 -35.10 -3.66 -13.24
CA ALA A 219 -33.91 -3.13 -12.57
C ALA A 219 -33.75 -3.64 -11.13
N LEU A 220 -34.83 -3.67 -10.36
CA LEU A 220 -34.83 -4.18 -8.98
C LEU A 220 -34.61 -5.69 -8.94
N VAL A 221 -35.12 -6.45 -9.91
CA VAL A 221 -34.83 -7.89 -10.03
C VAL A 221 -33.36 -8.13 -10.34
N LEU A 222 -32.75 -7.33 -11.22
CA LEU A 222 -31.30 -7.35 -11.46
C LEU A 222 -30.50 -7.02 -10.19
N GLY A 223 -30.90 -5.96 -9.49
CA GLY A 223 -30.31 -5.59 -8.20
C GLY A 223 -30.48 -6.67 -7.13
N LEU A 224 -31.64 -7.34 -7.08
CA LEU A 224 -31.91 -8.44 -6.16
C LEU A 224 -30.98 -9.61 -6.41
N ALA A 225 -30.80 -10.01 -7.67
CA ALA A 225 -29.90 -11.10 -8.03
C ALA A 225 -28.43 -10.77 -7.65
N ARG A 226 -28.00 -9.52 -7.82
CA ARG A 226 -26.68 -9.05 -7.36
C ARG A 226 -26.54 -9.10 -5.84
N ALA A 227 -27.56 -8.64 -5.11
CA ALA A 227 -27.58 -8.68 -3.65
C ALA A 227 -27.52 -10.13 -3.13
N GLN A 228 -28.31 -11.03 -3.71
CA GLN A 228 -28.31 -12.46 -3.39
C GLN A 228 -26.94 -13.11 -3.67
N LEU A 229 -26.32 -12.80 -4.82
CA LEU A 229 -24.98 -13.31 -5.14
C LEU A 229 -23.95 -12.86 -4.09
N ARG A 230 -23.93 -11.56 -3.77
CA ARG A 230 -23.05 -10.98 -2.75
C ARG A 230 -23.30 -11.61 -1.37
N GLU A 231 -24.55 -11.89 -1.03
CA GLU A 231 -24.91 -12.57 0.23
C GLU A 231 -24.59 -14.07 0.22
N GLY A 232 -24.19 -14.65 -0.91
CA GLY A 232 -23.90 -16.07 -1.04
C GLY A 232 -25.15 -16.95 -1.21
N LEU A 233 -26.31 -16.36 -1.47
CA LEU A 233 -27.57 -17.05 -1.71
C LEU A 233 -27.63 -17.55 -3.18
N LEU A 234 -26.68 -18.40 -3.57
CA LEU A 234 -26.40 -18.73 -4.98
C LEU A 234 -27.60 -19.36 -5.71
N ASP A 235 -28.38 -20.19 -5.03
CA ASP A 235 -29.56 -20.82 -5.65
C ASP A 235 -30.70 -19.83 -5.85
N GLN A 236 -30.91 -18.92 -4.88
CA GLN A 236 -31.87 -17.84 -5.04
C GLN A 236 -31.42 -16.87 -6.15
N ALA A 237 -30.13 -16.53 -6.20
CA ALA A 237 -29.57 -15.71 -7.28
C ALA A 237 -29.81 -16.36 -8.65
N GLY A 238 -29.59 -17.67 -8.78
CA GLY A 238 -29.85 -18.41 -10.01
C GLY A 238 -31.32 -18.36 -10.44
N GLN A 239 -32.25 -18.62 -9.51
CA GLN A 239 -33.69 -18.51 -9.79
C GLN A 239 -34.08 -17.08 -10.20
N THR A 240 -33.53 -16.07 -9.53
CA THR A 240 -33.81 -14.66 -9.84
C THR A 240 -33.27 -14.26 -11.21
N ILE A 241 -32.09 -14.74 -11.61
CA ILE A 241 -31.52 -14.51 -12.95
C ILE A 241 -32.39 -15.16 -14.04
N GLU A 242 -32.88 -16.38 -13.84
CA GLU A 242 -33.79 -17.02 -14.81
C GLU A 242 -35.11 -16.25 -14.92
N ARG A 243 -35.66 -15.77 -13.79
CA ARG A 243 -36.84 -14.89 -13.80
C ARG A 243 -36.56 -13.60 -14.58
N LEU A 244 -35.41 -12.98 -14.37
CA LEU A 244 -35.00 -11.76 -15.06
C LEU A 244 -34.88 -11.97 -16.57
N ARG A 245 -34.30 -13.10 -17.00
CA ARG A 245 -34.12 -13.44 -18.42
C ARG A 245 -35.43 -13.58 -19.19
N LEU A 246 -36.51 -13.96 -18.49
CA LEU A 246 -37.84 -14.09 -19.07
C LEU A 246 -38.62 -12.77 -19.12
N ASP A 247 -38.13 -11.71 -18.47
CA ASP A 247 -38.76 -10.39 -18.48
C ASP A 247 -38.37 -9.61 -19.75
N PRO A 248 -39.32 -9.26 -20.64
CA PRO A 248 -39.01 -8.49 -21.86
C PRO A 248 -38.36 -7.13 -21.59
N GLN A 249 -38.60 -6.52 -20.43
CA GLN A 249 -37.98 -5.24 -20.06
C GLN A 249 -36.51 -5.39 -19.66
N ALA A 250 -36.09 -6.61 -19.32
CA ALA A 250 -34.71 -6.89 -18.95
C ALA A 250 -33.74 -6.88 -20.14
N ASN A 251 -34.23 -6.86 -21.39
CA ASN A 251 -33.39 -6.72 -22.59
C ASN A 251 -32.52 -5.46 -22.55
N ALA A 252 -32.92 -4.43 -21.79
CA ALA A 252 -32.09 -3.25 -21.54
C ALA A 252 -30.80 -3.53 -20.72
N PHE A 253 -30.66 -4.74 -20.16
CA PHE A 253 -29.56 -5.15 -19.28
C PHE A 253 -28.87 -6.44 -19.74
N GLU A 254 -28.91 -6.78 -21.02
CA GLU A 254 -28.36 -8.05 -21.55
C GLU A 254 -26.89 -8.27 -21.15
N ASP A 255 -26.06 -7.22 -21.16
CA ASP A 255 -24.65 -7.30 -20.75
C ASP A 255 -24.53 -7.60 -19.26
N GLN A 256 -25.24 -6.86 -18.42
CA GLN A 256 -25.23 -7.04 -16.98
C GLN A 256 -25.79 -8.42 -16.57
N GLN A 257 -26.76 -8.94 -17.31
CA GLN A 257 -27.29 -10.30 -17.10
C GLN A 257 -26.23 -11.36 -17.40
N ARG A 258 -25.50 -11.22 -18.52
CA ARG A 258 -24.41 -12.13 -18.89
C ARG A 258 -23.29 -12.11 -17.86
N ASP A 259 -22.86 -10.93 -17.44
CA ASP A 259 -21.83 -10.76 -16.42
C ASP A 259 -22.25 -11.38 -15.08
N LEU A 260 -23.51 -11.16 -14.67
CA LEU A 260 -24.04 -11.72 -13.43
C LEU A 260 -24.15 -13.24 -13.47
N ALA A 261 -24.59 -13.81 -14.59
CA ALA A 261 -24.64 -15.25 -14.79
C ALA A 261 -23.23 -15.87 -14.76
N ALA A 262 -22.24 -15.22 -15.39
CA ALA A 262 -20.84 -15.65 -15.33
C ALA A 262 -20.29 -15.58 -13.90
N ALA A 263 -20.57 -14.50 -13.16
CA ALA A 263 -20.16 -14.34 -11.77
C ALA A 263 -20.78 -15.42 -10.86
N LEU A 264 -22.08 -15.73 -11.04
CA LEU A 264 -22.75 -16.82 -10.32
C LEU A 264 -22.12 -18.18 -10.62
N ALA A 265 -21.81 -18.46 -11.88
CA ALA A 265 -21.15 -19.70 -12.27
C ALA A 265 -19.77 -19.84 -11.59
N GLN A 266 -18.99 -18.77 -11.55
CA GLN A 266 -17.70 -18.75 -10.85
C GLN A 266 -17.84 -18.91 -9.34
N ALA A 267 -18.83 -18.25 -8.73
CA ALA A 267 -19.09 -18.35 -7.30
C ALA A 267 -19.47 -19.78 -6.86
N ARG A 268 -20.10 -20.57 -7.73
CA ARG A 268 -20.41 -22.00 -7.47
C ARG A 268 -19.18 -22.92 -7.53
N LEU A 269 -18.09 -22.48 -8.14
CA LEU A 269 -16.87 -23.26 -8.31
C LEU A 269 -15.84 -23.04 -7.20
N VAL A 270 -16.12 -22.14 -6.26
CA VAL A 270 -15.16 -21.71 -5.22
C VAL A 270 -15.84 -21.76 -3.86
N ASP A 271 -15.15 -22.29 -2.85
CA ASP A 271 -15.55 -22.08 -1.46
C ASP A 271 -14.91 -20.76 -0.99
N PRO A 272 -15.71 -19.70 -0.69
CA PRO A 272 -15.20 -18.39 -0.31
C PRO A 272 -14.45 -18.38 1.02
N ARG A 273 -14.53 -19.47 1.79
CA ARG A 273 -13.89 -19.64 3.08
C ARG A 273 -12.81 -20.72 3.05
N ALA A 274 -12.41 -21.21 1.87
CA ALA A 274 -11.32 -22.18 1.73
C ALA A 274 -10.00 -21.51 1.34
N VAL A 275 -8.93 -21.82 2.04
CA VAL A 275 -7.56 -21.36 1.76
C VAL A 275 -6.66 -22.57 1.53
N GLY A 276 -5.82 -22.51 0.49
CA GLY A 276 -4.78 -23.48 0.23
C GLY A 276 -3.42 -23.02 0.77
N VAL A 277 -2.59 -23.95 1.22
CA VAL A 277 -1.20 -23.68 1.60
C VAL A 277 -0.28 -24.68 0.93
N ILE A 278 0.75 -24.19 0.23
CA ILE A 278 1.75 -25.03 -0.42
C ILE A 278 3.11 -24.74 0.22
N LEU A 279 3.65 -25.71 0.97
CA LEU A 279 4.93 -25.58 1.67
C LEU A 279 5.78 -26.86 1.52
N PRO A 280 7.12 -26.81 1.69
CA PRO A 280 7.96 -28.01 1.66
C PRO A 280 7.95 -28.69 3.03
N LEU A 281 6.89 -29.43 3.34
CA LEU A 281 6.63 -30.06 4.64
C LEU A 281 7.35 -31.40 4.82
N SER A 282 8.04 -31.87 3.79
CA SER A 282 9.01 -32.98 3.86
C SER A 282 10.40 -32.58 3.37
N GLY A 283 11.38 -33.43 3.65
CA GLY A 283 12.77 -33.19 3.29
C GLY A 283 13.48 -32.14 4.16
N PRO A 284 14.58 -31.54 3.68
CA PRO A 284 15.48 -30.74 4.51
C PRO A 284 14.87 -29.42 5.04
N TYR A 285 13.74 -28.98 4.48
CA TYR A 285 13.06 -27.72 4.87
C TYR A 285 11.83 -27.93 5.76
N ALA A 286 11.48 -29.18 6.10
CA ALA A 286 10.24 -29.53 6.80
C ALA A 286 10.07 -28.79 8.14
N ALA A 287 11.14 -28.67 8.93
CA ALA A 287 11.10 -28.01 10.22
C ALA A 287 10.74 -26.51 10.09
N THR A 288 11.41 -25.81 9.18
CA THR A 288 11.13 -24.39 8.89
C THR A 288 9.74 -24.20 8.30
N ALA A 289 9.34 -25.07 7.37
CA ALA A 289 8.02 -25.01 6.74
C ALA A 289 6.88 -25.24 7.73
N SER A 290 7.05 -26.16 8.69
CA SER A 290 6.06 -26.42 9.75
C SER A 290 5.88 -25.22 10.67
N GLN A 291 6.95 -24.46 10.92
CA GLN A 291 6.89 -23.23 11.71
C GLN A 291 6.16 -22.10 10.97
N VAL A 292 6.44 -21.94 9.68
CA VAL A 292 5.72 -20.99 8.81
C VAL A 292 4.25 -21.35 8.69
N LEU A 293 3.93 -22.64 8.59
CA LEU A 293 2.55 -23.13 8.61
C LEU A 293 1.83 -22.73 9.90
N ALA A 294 2.43 -22.95 11.07
CA ALA A 294 1.85 -22.53 12.35
C ALA A 294 1.59 -21.01 12.40
N ALA A 295 2.48 -20.20 11.83
CA ALA A 295 2.27 -18.76 11.73
C ALA A 295 1.11 -18.39 10.78
N ILE A 296 0.96 -19.10 9.65
CA ILE A 296 -0.18 -18.94 8.73
C ILE A 296 -1.50 -19.29 9.45
N GLU A 297 -1.54 -20.41 10.18
CA GLU A 297 -2.73 -20.85 10.93
C GLU A 297 -3.17 -19.80 11.98
N LEU A 298 -2.20 -19.24 12.71
CA LEU A 298 -2.44 -18.13 13.64
C LEU A 298 -2.97 -16.88 12.91
N GLY A 299 -2.33 -16.49 11.80
CA GLY A 299 -2.73 -15.32 11.01
C GLY A 299 -4.13 -15.44 10.42
N LEU A 300 -4.49 -16.63 9.92
CA LEU A 300 -5.84 -16.93 9.40
C LEU A 300 -6.89 -16.95 10.52
N GLY A 301 -6.47 -17.05 11.78
CA GLY A 301 -7.37 -17.09 12.92
C GLY A 301 -8.18 -18.39 12.97
N LEU A 302 -7.56 -19.52 12.64
CA LEU A 302 -8.24 -20.83 12.65
C LEU A 302 -8.79 -21.21 14.04
N PHE A 303 -8.15 -20.71 15.09
CA PHE A 303 -8.47 -21.03 16.48
C PHE A 303 -9.29 -19.94 17.19
N ARG A 304 -9.97 -19.06 16.44
CA ARG A 304 -10.81 -18.01 17.01
C ARG A 304 -12.07 -18.59 17.67
N ALA A 305 -12.45 -18.01 18.81
CA ALA A 305 -13.63 -18.44 19.56
C ALA A 305 -14.96 -18.20 18.82
N ASP A 306 -14.99 -17.26 17.86
CA ASP A 306 -16.18 -16.99 17.04
C ASP A 306 -16.43 -18.04 15.94
N GLY A 307 -15.55 -19.03 15.80
CA GLY A 307 -15.68 -20.08 14.78
C GLY A 307 -15.52 -19.57 13.33
N ARG A 308 -15.13 -18.31 13.15
CA ARG A 308 -14.95 -17.69 11.82
C ARG A 308 -13.55 -17.93 11.26
N GLY A 309 -12.95 -19.10 11.50
CA GLY A 309 -11.74 -19.51 10.78
C GLY A 309 -12.11 -19.94 9.34
N PRO A 310 -11.25 -19.71 8.33
CA PRO A 310 -11.41 -20.39 7.03
C PRO A 310 -11.07 -21.89 7.15
N THR A 311 -11.54 -22.71 6.20
CA THR A 311 -11.07 -24.08 6.03
C THR A 311 -9.68 -24.04 5.39
N LEU A 312 -8.69 -24.67 6.02
CA LEU A 312 -7.33 -24.76 5.49
C LEU A 312 -7.08 -26.12 4.83
N TYR A 313 -6.62 -26.08 3.58
CA TYR A 313 -6.12 -27.24 2.83
C TYR A 313 -4.61 -27.12 2.63
N ILE A 314 -3.87 -28.17 2.96
CA ILE A 314 -2.41 -28.12 3.03
C ILE A 314 -1.82 -29.14 2.08
N GLU A 315 -0.95 -28.69 1.17
CA GLU A 315 -0.24 -29.53 0.21
C GLU A 315 1.28 -29.46 0.43
N ASP A 316 1.93 -30.62 0.44
CA ASP A 316 3.38 -30.72 0.54
C ASP A 316 4.03 -30.64 -0.84
N SER A 317 4.73 -29.54 -1.11
CA SER A 317 5.51 -29.36 -2.33
C SER A 317 6.77 -30.21 -2.39
N LYS A 318 7.24 -30.78 -1.26
CA LYS A 318 8.51 -31.53 -1.14
C LYS A 318 9.75 -30.72 -1.56
N GLY A 319 9.59 -29.40 -1.75
CA GLY A 319 10.59 -28.53 -2.36
C GLY A 319 10.80 -28.74 -3.87
N ASP A 320 9.91 -29.46 -4.54
CA ASP A 320 9.96 -29.83 -5.96
C ASP A 320 8.97 -29.01 -6.83
N PRO A 321 9.40 -28.41 -7.96
CA PRO A 321 8.52 -27.59 -8.81
C PRO A 321 7.32 -28.32 -9.41
N ARG A 322 7.45 -29.61 -9.77
CA ARG A 322 6.33 -30.37 -10.36
C ARG A 322 5.26 -30.64 -9.31
N SER A 323 5.68 -31.08 -8.14
CA SER A 323 4.81 -31.31 -6.98
C SER A 323 4.10 -30.03 -6.56
N ALA A 324 4.78 -28.88 -6.60
CA ALA A 324 4.16 -27.57 -6.33
C ALA A 324 3.08 -27.19 -7.35
N ALA A 325 3.26 -27.47 -8.64
CA ALA A 325 2.22 -27.25 -9.65
C ALA A 325 1.02 -28.19 -9.45
N GLN A 326 1.27 -29.47 -9.19
CA GLN A 326 0.21 -30.45 -8.91
C GLN A 326 -0.60 -30.11 -7.64
N ALA A 327 0.06 -29.56 -6.62
CA ALA A 327 -0.60 -29.04 -5.43
C ALA A 327 -1.58 -27.91 -5.78
N VAL A 328 -1.22 -27.01 -6.70
CA VAL A 328 -2.14 -25.98 -7.19
C VAL A 328 -3.35 -26.60 -7.88
N ASP A 329 -3.18 -27.61 -8.74
CA ASP A 329 -4.32 -28.30 -9.38
C ASP A 329 -5.28 -28.89 -8.36
N THR A 330 -4.73 -29.57 -7.35
CA THR A 330 -5.50 -30.19 -6.27
C THR A 330 -6.29 -29.14 -5.50
N LEU A 331 -5.63 -28.07 -5.07
CA LEU A 331 -6.25 -26.99 -4.31
C LEU A 331 -7.29 -26.23 -5.14
N ALA A 332 -6.98 -25.92 -6.40
CA ALA A 332 -7.84 -25.11 -7.25
C ALA A 332 -9.08 -25.87 -7.75
N VAL A 333 -8.92 -27.13 -8.15
CA VAL A 333 -9.98 -27.91 -8.80
C VAL A 333 -10.75 -28.77 -7.80
N GLN A 334 -10.04 -29.52 -6.96
CA GLN A 334 -10.67 -30.49 -6.05
C GLN A 334 -11.13 -29.82 -4.76
N ARG A 335 -10.28 -28.98 -4.16
CA ARG A 335 -10.59 -28.27 -2.91
C ARG A 335 -11.28 -26.94 -3.12
N ARG A 336 -11.29 -26.43 -4.37
CA ARG A 336 -11.99 -25.21 -4.78
C ARG A 336 -11.62 -24.00 -3.91
N VAL A 337 -10.35 -23.88 -3.54
CA VAL A 337 -9.89 -22.82 -2.63
C VAL A 337 -10.06 -21.44 -3.26
N MET A 338 -10.31 -20.44 -2.43
CA MET A 338 -10.41 -19.03 -2.81
C MET A 338 -9.03 -18.43 -3.11
N ALA A 339 -8.00 -18.80 -2.34
CA ALA A 339 -6.64 -18.30 -2.51
C ALA A 339 -5.60 -19.29 -1.97
N ILE A 340 -4.34 -19.13 -2.38
CA ILE A 340 -3.21 -19.97 -1.96
C ILE A 340 -2.11 -19.12 -1.32
N ILE A 341 -1.54 -19.58 -0.19
CA ILE A 341 -0.30 -19.05 0.40
C ILE A 341 0.86 -20.02 0.14
N GLY A 342 2.02 -19.45 -0.19
CA GLY A 342 3.21 -20.19 -0.61
C GLY A 342 3.29 -20.31 -2.13
N PRO A 343 4.31 -20.99 -2.68
CA PRO A 343 5.43 -21.64 -2.00
C PRO A 343 6.53 -20.70 -1.46
N MET A 344 7.56 -21.28 -0.85
CA MET A 344 8.70 -20.56 -0.24
C MET A 344 9.98 -20.53 -1.10
N ARG A 345 10.18 -21.47 -2.03
CA ARG A 345 11.41 -21.55 -2.85
C ARG A 345 11.18 -20.93 -4.22
N ALA A 346 12.25 -20.41 -4.84
CA ALA A 346 12.17 -19.74 -6.14
C ALA A 346 11.57 -20.65 -7.24
N ALA A 347 12.14 -21.83 -7.46
CA ALA A 347 11.69 -22.74 -8.51
C ALA A 347 10.26 -23.26 -8.29
N THR A 348 9.90 -23.61 -7.04
CA THR A 348 8.53 -24.04 -6.71
C THR A 348 7.53 -22.91 -6.89
N SER A 349 7.91 -21.68 -6.54
CA SER A 349 7.02 -20.53 -6.63
C SER A 349 6.74 -20.12 -8.07
N LEU A 350 7.74 -20.17 -8.94
CA LEU A 350 7.52 -19.91 -10.37
C LEU A 350 6.60 -20.96 -11.01
N ALA A 351 6.78 -22.24 -10.68
CA ALA A 351 5.92 -23.30 -11.18
C ALA A 351 4.48 -23.17 -10.67
N ALA A 352 4.31 -22.95 -9.36
CA ALA A 352 2.99 -22.73 -8.75
C ALA A 352 2.31 -21.46 -9.29
N ALA A 353 3.04 -20.36 -9.47
CA ALA A 353 2.51 -19.11 -10.02
C ALA A 353 1.92 -19.29 -11.43
N ARG A 354 2.65 -19.99 -12.32
CA ARG A 354 2.16 -20.31 -13.67
C ARG A 354 0.91 -21.17 -13.64
N GLN A 355 0.88 -22.19 -12.77
CA GLN A 355 -0.28 -23.07 -12.64
C GLN A 355 -1.48 -22.34 -12.03
N ALA A 356 -1.24 -21.49 -11.04
CA ALA A 356 -2.29 -20.73 -10.36
C ALA A 356 -3.01 -19.79 -11.34
N ALA A 357 -2.25 -19.16 -12.25
CA ALA A 357 -2.80 -18.32 -13.30
C ALA A 357 -3.69 -19.07 -14.28
N GLN A 358 -3.38 -20.33 -14.62
CA GLN A 358 -4.24 -21.16 -15.48
C GLN A 358 -5.62 -21.41 -14.86
N HIS A 359 -5.69 -21.49 -13.52
CA HIS A 359 -6.94 -21.68 -12.77
C HIS A 359 -7.57 -20.39 -12.25
N GLY A 360 -6.94 -19.24 -12.55
CA GLY A 360 -7.32 -17.94 -12.00
C GLY A 360 -7.34 -17.89 -10.47
N VAL A 361 -6.57 -18.73 -9.77
CA VAL A 361 -6.51 -18.73 -8.30
C VAL A 361 -5.45 -17.75 -7.80
N PRO A 362 -5.80 -16.77 -6.94
CA PRO A 362 -4.83 -15.87 -6.33
C PRO A 362 -3.78 -16.65 -5.54
N LEU A 363 -2.51 -16.31 -5.75
CA LEU A 363 -1.37 -16.94 -5.07
C LEU A 363 -0.48 -15.89 -4.42
N ILE A 364 -0.25 -16.00 -3.11
CA ILE A 364 0.72 -15.18 -2.37
C ILE A 364 1.95 -16.02 -2.08
N THR A 365 3.03 -15.85 -2.86
CA THR A 365 4.29 -16.55 -2.60
C THR A 365 5.05 -15.94 -1.43
N LEU A 366 5.76 -16.80 -0.69
CA LEU A 366 6.66 -16.45 0.40
C LEU A 366 8.14 -16.52 -0.03
N SER A 367 8.41 -16.66 -1.33
CA SER A 367 9.76 -16.75 -1.87
C SER A 367 10.43 -15.40 -2.04
N ARG A 368 11.77 -15.41 -2.07
CA ARG A 368 12.61 -14.24 -2.31
C ARG A 368 12.91 -14.00 -3.80
N LEU A 369 12.23 -14.72 -4.70
CA LEU A 369 12.49 -14.61 -6.14
C LEU A 369 11.93 -13.29 -6.66
N GLU A 370 12.79 -12.34 -7.02
CA GLU A 370 12.35 -11.09 -7.64
C GLU A 370 11.60 -11.33 -8.96
N GLY A 371 10.58 -10.51 -9.21
CA GLY A 371 9.76 -10.58 -10.42
C GLY A 371 8.75 -11.73 -10.47
N VAL A 372 8.69 -12.61 -9.46
CA VAL A 372 7.74 -13.74 -9.43
C VAL A 372 6.27 -13.28 -9.45
N SER A 373 5.94 -12.15 -8.80
CA SER A 373 4.60 -11.57 -8.83
C SER A 373 4.20 -11.02 -10.20
N GLN A 374 5.18 -10.70 -11.04
CA GLN A 374 4.98 -10.27 -12.43
C GLN A 374 4.95 -11.44 -13.42
N ALA A 375 5.24 -12.67 -12.97
CA ALA A 375 5.33 -13.83 -13.84
C ALA A 375 3.96 -14.25 -14.40
N ALA A 376 2.85 -13.92 -13.71
CA ALA A 376 1.49 -14.16 -14.17
C ALA A 376 0.47 -13.27 -13.41
N PRO A 377 -0.76 -13.08 -13.95
CA PRO A 377 -1.82 -12.34 -13.25
C PRO A 377 -2.21 -12.98 -11.91
N CYS A 378 -2.66 -12.17 -10.96
CA CYS A 378 -3.11 -12.60 -9.63
C CYS A 378 -2.05 -13.36 -8.81
N VAL A 379 -0.77 -13.14 -9.10
CA VAL A 379 0.36 -13.60 -8.29
C VAL A 379 0.90 -12.43 -7.48
N PHE A 380 1.04 -12.66 -6.18
CA PHE A 380 1.48 -11.68 -5.21
C PHE A 380 2.68 -12.21 -4.45
N GLN A 381 3.51 -11.32 -3.92
CA GLN A 381 4.72 -11.70 -3.20
C GLN A 381 4.83 -10.97 -1.87
N ASN A 382 4.90 -11.70 -0.77
CA ASN A 382 5.17 -11.14 0.55
C ASN A 382 6.66 -11.22 0.89
N PHE A 383 7.47 -10.42 0.23
CA PHE A 383 8.91 -10.30 0.51
C PHE A 383 9.44 -8.92 0.11
N PHE A 384 10.39 -8.39 0.88
CA PHE A 384 11.09 -7.14 0.57
C PHE A 384 12.23 -7.38 -0.42
N THR A 385 12.64 -6.35 -1.13
CA THR A 385 13.72 -6.40 -2.10
C THR A 385 15.06 -5.95 -1.49
N PRO A 386 16.20 -6.38 -2.07
CA PRO A 386 17.50 -5.77 -1.83
C PRO A 386 17.49 -4.25 -2.06
N GLN A 387 16.79 -3.76 -3.09
CA GLN A 387 16.67 -2.34 -3.38
C GLN A 387 16.01 -1.57 -2.23
N GLU A 388 14.88 -2.05 -1.69
CA GLU A 388 14.21 -1.42 -0.53
C GLU A 388 15.12 -1.35 0.70
N GLN A 389 15.97 -2.36 0.93
CA GLN A 389 16.97 -2.34 2.01
C GLN A 389 18.07 -1.30 1.78
N VAL A 390 18.56 -1.17 0.55
CA VAL A 390 19.56 -0.15 0.19
C VAL A 390 18.96 1.24 0.33
N ASP A 391 17.75 1.45 -0.19
CA ASP A 391 17.08 2.75 -0.18
C ASP A 391 16.85 3.24 1.25
N VAL A 392 16.31 2.41 2.15
CA VAL A 392 16.05 2.85 3.54
C VAL A 392 17.34 3.20 4.28
N VAL A 393 18.45 2.49 4.02
CA VAL A 393 19.77 2.81 4.61
C VAL A 393 20.29 4.13 4.04
N LEU A 394 20.20 4.36 2.73
CA LEU A 394 20.67 5.59 2.10
C LEU A 394 19.82 6.82 2.44
N ASP A 395 18.51 6.64 2.63
CA ASP A 395 17.62 7.72 3.07
C ASP A 395 18.02 8.24 4.46
N GLU A 396 18.49 7.35 5.34
CA GLU A 396 19.09 7.74 6.62
C GLU A 396 20.47 8.36 6.45
N VAL A 397 21.40 7.66 5.78
CA VAL A 397 22.83 8.03 5.73
C VAL A 397 23.08 9.26 4.86
N MET A 398 22.52 9.29 3.65
CA MET A 398 22.70 10.41 2.71
C MET A 398 21.63 11.48 2.90
N GLY A 399 20.39 11.06 3.16
CA GLY A 399 19.25 11.97 3.32
C GLY A 399 19.30 12.76 4.63
N LYS A 400 19.45 12.08 5.76
CA LYS A 400 19.41 12.72 7.10
C LYS A 400 20.78 13.03 7.68
N ARG A 401 21.78 12.16 7.48
CA ARG A 401 23.15 12.35 8.00
C ARG A 401 24.10 13.02 7.01
N HIS A 402 23.64 13.28 5.78
CA HIS A 402 24.36 13.99 4.72
C HIS A 402 25.71 13.40 4.32
N LYS A 403 25.92 12.10 4.56
CA LYS A 403 27.13 11.40 4.09
C LYS A 403 27.03 11.18 2.58
N ARG A 404 28.13 11.39 1.86
CA ARG A 404 28.20 11.29 0.39
C ARG A 404 29.29 10.34 -0.08
N LEU A 405 30.33 10.12 0.72
CA LEU A 405 31.45 9.25 0.34
C LEU A 405 31.28 7.87 0.99
N ILE A 406 30.97 6.86 0.18
CA ILE A 406 30.66 5.51 0.65
C ILE A 406 31.69 4.52 0.11
N ALA A 407 32.16 3.61 0.94
CA ALA A 407 32.95 2.47 0.51
C ALA A 407 32.14 1.17 0.65
N ILE A 408 32.49 0.16 -0.15
CA ILE A 408 31.81 -1.14 -0.18
C ILE A 408 32.84 -2.25 0.02
N LEU A 409 32.58 -3.14 0.97
CA LEU A 409 33.34 -4.37 1.20
C LEU A 409 32.38 -5.56 1.12
N ALA A 410 32.41 -6.32 0.04
CA ALA A 410 31.39 -7.33 -0.26
C ALA A 410 31.96 -8.72 -0.59
N PRO A 411 31.26 -9.82 -0.23
CA PRO A 411 31.69 -11.16 -0.62
C PRO A 411 31.50 -11.40 -2.12
N LYS A 412 32.41 -12.18 -2.73
CA LYS A 412 32.29 -12.71 -4.11
C LYS A 412 31.22 -13.80 -4.17
N SER A 413 29.97 -13.37 -4.04
CA SER A 413 28.78 -14.20 -4.14
C SER A 413 27.70 -13.45 -4.92
N PRO A 414 26.70 -14.15 -5.50
CA PRO A 414 25.57 -13.48 -6.13
C PRO A 414 24.87 -12.47 -5.18
N TYR A 415 24.78 -12.80 -3.89
CA TYR A 415 24.21 -11.92 -2.88
C TYR A 415 25.06 -10.65 -2.68
N GLY A 416 26.35 -10.81 -2.41
CA GLY A 416 27.25 -9.68 -2.14
C GLY A 416 27.48 -8.78 -3.36
N GLN A 417 27.63 -9.37 -4.54
CA GLN A 417 27.78 -8.64 -5.80
C GLN A 417 26.50 -7.86 -6.14
N GLY A 418 25.33 -8.49 -6.04
CA GLY A 418 24.06 -7.81 -6.28
C GLY A 418 23.84 -6.61 -5.36
N PHE A 419 24.10 -6.77 -4.06
CA PHE A 419 24.01 -5.64 -3.12
C PHE A 419 25.04 -4.54 -3.37
N ALA A 420 26.29 -4.90 -3.75
CA ALA A 420 27.32 -3.92 -4.06
C ALA A 420 26.96 -3.08 -5.29
N GLU A 421 26.43 -3.72 -6.34
CA GLU A 421 25.95 -3.03 -7.55
C GLU A 421 24.76 -2.12 -7.27
N LEU A 422 23.77 -2.60 -6.50
CA LEU A 422 22.60 -1.81 -6.12
C LEU A 422 22.97 -0.61 -5.25
N MET A 423 23.86 -0.81 -4.27
CA MET A 423 24.38 0.25 -3.42
C MET A 423 25.09 1.31 -4.27
N GLU A 424 26.05 0.91 -5.11
CA GLU A 424 26.79 1.84 -5.96
C GLU A 424 25.89 2.66 -6.87
N LYS A 425 24.96 2.01 -7.57
CA LYS A 425 23.98 2.68 -8.41
C LYS A 425 23.12 3.68 -7.61
N SER A 426 22.63 3.26 -6.45
CA SER A 426 21.72 4.07 -5.62
C SER A 426 22.42 5.27 -4.97
N VAL A 427 23.71 5.14 -4.66
CA VAL A 427 24.56 6.23 -4.17
C VAL A 427 24.81 7.28 -5.26
N ILE A 428 25.18 6.85 -6.46
CA ILE A 428 25.41 7.75 -7.61
C ILE A 428 24.11 8.52 -7.96
N GLN A 429 22.97 7.84 -7.94
CA GLN A 429 21.65 8.46 -8.18
C GLN A 429 21.26 9.52 -7.13
N ARG A 430 21.89 9.51 -5.96
CA ARG A 430 21.67 10.45 -4.85
C ARG A 430 22.82 11.45 -4.69
N ASP A 431 23.54 11.73 -5.79
CA ASP A 431 24.69 12.66 -5.85
C ASP A 431 25.81 12.31 -4.85
N GLY A 432 25.97 11.03 -4.53
CA GLY A 432 27.08 10.51 -3.74
C GLY A 432 28.18 9.90 -4.61
N SER A 433 29.21 9.36 -3.97
CA SER A 433 30.32 8.68 -4.64
C SER A 433 30.70 7.41 -3.90
N VAL A 434 30.86 6.32 -4.65
CA VAL A 434 31.51 5.12 -4.14
C VAL A 434 33.01 5.27 -4.34
N VAL A 435 33.74 5.61 -3.28
CA VAL A 435 35.19 5.84 -3.35
C VAL A 435 35.96 4.54 -3.53
N ARG A 436 35.40 3.43 -3.05
CA ARG A 436 36.02 2.11 -3.18
C ARG A 436 35.01 0.97 -3.11
N LYS A 437 35.28 -0.07 -3.89
CA LYS A 437 34.50 -1.31 -3.91
C LYS A 437 35.46 -2.50 -3.94
N ILE A 438 35.57 -3.20 -2.81
CA ILE A 438 36.47 -4.33 -2.62
C ILE A 438 35.66 -5.62 -2.47
N PHE A 439 36.07 -6.66 -3.20
CA PHE A 439 35.45 -7.98 -3.15
C PHE A 439 36.37 -9.02 -2.50
N TYR A 440 35.83 -9.86 -1.62
CA TYR A 440 36.58 -10.92 -0.92
C TYR A 440 36.01 -12.32 -1.16
N ASP A 441 36.85 -13.35 -1.03
CA ASP A 441 36.37 -14.74 -1.01
C ASP A 441 35.74 -15.05 0.36
N GLN A 442 34.62 -15.79 0.37
CA GLN A 442 33.86 -16.06 1.59
C GLN A 442 34.58 -16.99 2.57
N ASN A 443 35.58 -17.74 2.11
CA ASN A 443 36.29 -18.75 2.90
C ASN A 443 37.64 -18.24 3.44
N LEU A 444 37.91 -16.93 3.35
CA LEU A 444 39.15 -16.37 3.87
C LEU A 444 39.22 -16.50 5.39
N PRO A 445 40.36 -16.97 5.94
CA PRO A 445 40.59 -16.97 7.39
C PRO A 445 40.99 -15.58 7.92
N ASP A 446 41.42 -14.67 7.04
CA ASP A 446 41.88 -13.31 7.35
C ASP A 446 41.43 -12.34 6.26
N PHE A 447 40.82 -11.22 6.67
CA PHE A 447 40.32 -10.15 5.79
C PHE A 447 41.22 -8.91 5.82
N SER A 448 42.32 -8.94 6.59
CA SER A 448 43.30 -7.86 6.69
C SER A 448 43.80 -7.35 5.34
N PRO A 449 44.09 -8.19 4.32
CA PRO A 449 44.51 -7.70 3.01
C PRO A 449 43.46 -6.81 2.34
N GLN A 450 42.18 -7.18 2.43
CA GLN A 450 41.07 -6.44 1.83
C GLN A 450 40.77 -5.17 2.61
N ILE A 451 40.88 -5.20 3.94
CA ILE A 451 40.72 -4.02 4.80
C ILE A 451 41.86 -3.02 4.55
N LYS A 452 43.11 -3.48 4.39
CA LYS A 452 44.23 -2.60 4.02
C LYS A 452 44.04 -1.96 2.65
N GLN A 453 43.55 -2.75 1.68
CA GLN A 453 43.18 -2.23 0.37
C GLN A 453 42.01 -1.24 0.47
N LEU A 454 41.08 -1.42 1.42
CA LEU A 454 39.97 -0.51 1.68
C LEU A 454 40.44 0.84 2.25
N ALA A 455 41.40 0.82 3.18
CA ALA A 455 41.88 2.00 3.91
C ALA A 455 43.03 2.77 3.22
N ALA A 456 43.37 2.43 1.97
CA ALA A 456 44.51 3.00 1.22
C ALA A 456 45.81 3.05 2.04
N LEU A 457 46.05 2.03 2.87
CA LEU A 457 47.24 2.01 3.72
C LEU A 457 48.50 1.90 2.83
N PRO A 458 49.48 2.81 2.96
CA PRO A 458 50.72 2.70 2.22
C PRO A 458 51.45 1.39 2.58
N PRO A 459 52.10 0.71 1.61
CA PRO A 459 52.87 -0.50 1.90
C PRO A 459 54.09 -0.17 2.78
N GLY A 460 54.03 -0.59 4.05
CA GLY A 460 55.15 -0.55 4.99
C GLY A 460 54.88 0.27 6.27
N ASN A 461 55.17 -0.34 7.42
CA ASN A 461 55.25 0.25 8.77
C ASN A 461 53.98 0.77 9.45
N TYR A 462 52.77 0.44 8.97
CA TYR A 462 51.57 0.64 9.80
C TYR A 462 51.57 -0.32 10.99
N ARG A 463 51.61 0.24 12.20
CA ARG A 463 51.44 -0.43 13.49
C ARG A 463 50.13 0.06 14.13
N PRO A 464 49.14 -0.83 14.30
CA PRO A 464 47.91 -0.50 15.02
C PRO A 464 48.17 0.11 16.39
N GLY A 465 47.49 1.22 16.71
CA GLY A 465 47.60 1.87 18.02
C GLY A 465 48.91 2.63 18.31
N ASP A 466 49.90 2.58 17.42
CA ASP A 466 51.15 3.35 17.51
C ASP A 466 50.91 4.80 17.04
N PRO A 467 51.06 5.84 17.89
CA PRO A 467 50.89 7.24 17.49
C PRO A 467 51.83 7.69 16.36
N ASP A 468 52.98 7.01 16.21
CA ASP A 468 54.02 7.34 15.24
C ASP A 468 53.87 6.54 13.92
N SER A 469 52.86 5.66 13.85
CA SER A 469 52.51 4.91 12.66
C SER A 469 51.68 5.75 11.69
N PRO A 470 51.89 5.65 10.36
CA PRO A 470 51.10 6.39 9.38
C PRO A 470 49.63 5.96 9.46
N ALA A 471 48.75 6.89 9.86
CA ALA A 471 47.31 6.63 9.99
C ALA A 471 46.68 6.16 8.66
N PRO A 472 45.66 5.29 8.70
CA PRO A 472 44.90 4.92 7.50
C PRO A 472 44.29 6.16 6.83
N VAL A 473 44.32 6.20 5.50
CA VAL A 473 43.65 7.25 4.73
C VAL A 473 42.21 6.82 4.52
N ILE A 474 41.36 7.20 5.47
CA ILE A 474 39.91 6.97 5.39
C ILE A 474 39.30 8.13 4.61
N ASP A 475 39.09 7.91 3.31
CA ASP A 475 38.50 8.86 2.36
C ASP A 475 37.00 8.65 2.13
N PHE A 476 36.35 7.87 3.01
CA PHE A 476 34.91 7.63 3.04
C PHE A 476 34.32 7.92 4.41
N GLU A 477 33.03 8.23 4.42
CA GLU A 477 32.27 8.54 5.62
C GLU A 477 31.44 7.34 6.11
N ALA A 478 31.18 6.37 5.23
CA ALA A 478 30.44 5.16 5.57
C ALA A 478 30.97 3.94 4.80
N LEU A 479 30.84 2.76 5.41
CA LEU A 479 31.24 1.47 4.84
C LEU A 479 30.06 0.51 4.82
N PHE A 480 29.67 0.05 3.62
CA PHE A 480 28.64 -0.95 3.43
C PHE A 480 29.21 -2.37 3.31
N ILE A 481 28.69 -3.29 4.11
CA ILE A 481 29.09 -4.70 4.15
C ILE A 481 27.84 -5.59 4.06
N PRO A 482 27.45 -6.03 2.86
CA PRO A 482 26.31 -6.94 2.66
C PRO A 482 26.69 -8.39 2.98
N ASP A 483 26.99 -8.65 4.25
CA ASP A 483 27.29 -9.96 4.82
C ASP A 483 26.78 -10.05 6.27
N GLY A 484 26.93 -11.20 6.94
CA GLY A 484 26.45 -11.40 8.31
C GLY A 484 27.06 -12.62 9.01
N GLY A 485 26.46 -13.03 10.12
CA GLY A 485 26.85 -14.21 10.89
C GLY A 485 28.34 -14.24 11.28
N ALA A 486 28.94 -15.43 11.20
CA ALA A 486 30.33 -15.66 11.61
C ALA A 486 31.35 -14.85 10.80
N ARG A 487 31.08 -14.54 9.51
CA ARG A 487 32.00 -13.75 8.69
C ARG A 487 32.08 -12.30 9.14
N LEU A 488 30.93 -11.68 9.42
CA LEU A 488 30.91 -10.35 10.02
C LEU A 488 31.61 -10.34 11.39
N GLY A 489 31.46 -11.44 12.15
CA GLY A 489 32.22 -11.74 13.36
C GLY A 489 33.75 -11.68 13.21
N MET A 490 34.29 -11.97 12.02
CA MET A 490 35.73 -11.87 11.70
C MET A 490 36.12 -10.51 11.12
N ILE A 491 35.25 -9.91 10.29
CA ILE A 491 35.52 -8.63 9.61
C ILE A 491 35.52 -7.46 10.59
N ALA A 492 34.52 -7.36 11.47
CA ALA A 492 34.35 -6.20 12.33
C ALA A 492 35.52 -5.98 13.32
N PRO A 493 36.06 -7.02 14.00
CA PRO A 493 37.26 -6.85 14.83
C PRO A 493 38.48 -6.41 14.03
N GLN A 494 38.63 -6.89 12.80
CA GLN A 494 39.78 -6.53 11.96
C GLN A 494 39.68 -5.10 11.43
N LEU A 495 38.47 -4.57 11.18
CA LEU A 495 38.28 -3.16 10.85
C LEU A 495 38.80 -2.27 11.98
N ALA A 496 38.43 -2.60 13.22
CA ALA A 496 38.91 -1.90 14.40
C ALA A 496 40.43 -2.03 14.59
N TYR A 497 40.98 -3.23 14.38
CA TYR A 497 42.41 -3.50 14.47
C TYR A 497 43.23 -2.69 13.46
N HIS A 498 42.70 -2.43 12.25
CA HIS A 498 43.38 -1.60 11.24
C HIS A 498 42.97 -0.13 11.29
N ASP A 499 42.50 0.36 12.45
CA ASP A 499 42.05 1.73 12.70
C ASP A 499 41.04 2.26 11.66
N VAL A 500 40.23 1.38 11.05
CA VAL A 500 39.10 1.75 10.18
C VAL A 500 37.90 2.08 11.06
N ILE A 501 38.00 3.23 11.73
CA ILE A 501 37.09 3.68 12.79
C ILE A 501 36.54 5.09 12.46
N GLY A 502 35.53 5.57 13.19
CA GLY A 502 34.99 6.92 12.98
C GLY A 502 34.07 7.08 11.75
N ILE A 503 33.68 5.97 11.12
CA ILE A 503 32.78 5.90 9.95
C ILE A 503 31.45 5.25 10.32
N ASP A 504 30.39 5.54 9.56
CA ASP A 504 29.12 4.80 9.70
C ASP A 504 29.26 3.40 9.09
N LEU A 505 29.05 2.36 9.90
CA LEU A 505 29.00 0.97 9.42
C LEU A 505 27.59 0.62 8.98
N LEU A 506 27.45 0.19 7.73
CA LEU A 506 26.17 -0.08 7.09
C LEU A 506 26.05 -1.57 6.75
N GLY A 507 24.93 -2.16 7.13
CA GLY A 507 24.65 -3.60 6.94
C GLY A 507 23.41 -3.88 6.12
N SER A 508 23.25 -5.15 5.75
CA SER A 508 21.96 -5.68 5.28
C SER A 508 21.16 -6.26 6.45
N SER A 509 19.94 -6.73 6.18
CA SER A 509 19.12 -7.42 7.19
C SER A 509 19.77 -8.68 7.81
N LEU A 510 20.88 -9.19 7.24
CA LEU A 510 21.66 -10.29 7.83
C LEU A 510 22.37 -9.91 9.14
N TRP A 511 22.43 -8.63 9.49
CA TRP A 511 23.02 -8.16 10.74
C TRP A 511 22.11 -8.38 11.95
N HIS A 512 20.80 -8.57 11.72
CA HIS A 512 19.83 -8.89 12.77
C HIS A 512 19.89 -10.38 13.17
N ASP A 513 21.07 -10.80 13.62
CA ASP A 513 21.39 -12.17 14.02
C ASP A 513 22.05 -12.15 15.41
N PRO A 514 21.52 -12.89 16.40
CA PRO A 514 22.15 -13.02 17.71
C PRO A 514 23.64 -13.45 17.68
N VAL A 515 24.06 -14.20 16.66
CA VAL A 515 25.46 -14.59 16.45
C VAL A 515 26.34 -13.36 16.16
N VAL A 516 25.85 -12.41 15.36
CA VAL A 516 26.56 -11.15 15.08
C VAL A 516 26.72 -10.34 16.36
N LEU A 517 25.65 -10.23 17.15
CA LEU A 517 25.69 -9.52 18.43
C LEU A 517 26.73 -10.12 19.38
N LYS A 518 26.78 -11.46 19.47
CA LYS A 518 27.72 -12.19 20.32
C LYS A 518 29.18 -12.07 19.88
N THR A 519 29.44 -12.10 18.58
CA THR A 519 30.81 -12.19 18.03
C THR A 519 31.41 -10.83 17.68
N ALA A 520 30.59 -9.88 17.23
CA ALA A 520 31.02 -8.58 16.72
C ALA A 520 30.32 -7.38 17.37
N GLY A 521 29.36 -7.57 18.29
CA GLY A 521 28.51 -6.49 18.81
C GLY A 521 29.25 -5.23 19.26
N ARG A 522 30.32 -5.39 20.04
CA ARG A 522 31.16 -4.27 20.52
C ARG A 522 31.84 -3.45 19.40
N TYR A 523 32.09 -4.08 18.24
CA TYR A 523 32.74 -3.45 17.08
C TYR A 523 31.72 -2.82 16.12
N LEU A 524 30.44 -3.09 16.33
CA LEU A 524 29.34 -2.63 15.49
C LEU A 524 28.45 -1.62 16.22
N GLU A 525 28.90 -1.07 17.35
CA GLU A 525 28.17 -0.03 18.08
C GLU A 525 27.86 1.14 17.14
N GLY A 526 26.59 1.55 17.09
CA GLY A 526 26.16 2.66 16.24
C GLY A 526 26.03 2.36 14.74
N CYS A 527 26.17 1.10 14.32
CA CYS A 527 25.90 0.70 12.94
C CYS A 527 24.44 0.91 12.51
N ILE A 528 24.18 0.85 11.21
CA ILE A 528 22.84 1.05 10.63
C ILE A 528 22.53 -0.11 9.69
N PHE A 529 21.43 -0.81 9.94
CA PHE A 529 20.96 -1.88 9.06
C PHE A 529 19.44 -2.02 9.12
N PRO A 530 18.79 -2.50 8.05
CA PRO A 530 17.35 -2.65 8.01
C PRO A 530 16.88 -3.94 8.69
N VAL A 531 15.80 -3.86 9.45
CA VAL A 531 15.12 -4.97 10.11
C VAL A 531 13.68 -5.06 9.61
N PRO A 532 13.34 -6.11 8.84
CA PRO A 532 11.98 -6.28 8.31
C PRO A 532 10.95 -6.81 9.32
N PHE A 533 11.39 -7.32 10.46
CA PHE A 533 10.53 -7.79 11.55
C PHE A 533 11.24 -7.71 12.89
N ASN A 534 10.62 -7.05 13.86
CA ASN A 534 11.06 -6.94 15.24
C ASN A 534 10.12 -7.72 16.17
N PRO A 535 10.53 -8.86 16.74
CA PRO A 535 9.70 -9.62 17.67
C PRO A 535 9.50 -8.92 19.03
N ASP A 536 10.25 -7.85 19.32
CA ASP A 536 10.16 -7.09 20.56
C ASP A 536 9.39 -5.75 20.39
N ASP A 537 8.72 -5.57 19.24
CA ASP A 537 7.87 -4.41 18.97
C ASP A 537 6.70 -4.31 19.99
N PRO A 538 6.46 -3.15 20.63
CA PRO A 538 5.42 -2.98 21.63
C PRO A 538 3.99 -2.91 21.08
N ARG A 539 3.78 -2.94 19.76
CA ARG A 539 2.43 -2.98 19.17
C ARG A 539 1.67 -4.22 19.67
N PRO A 540 0.40 -4.08 20.14
CA PRO A 540 -0.38 -5.20 20.67
C PRO A 540 -0.44 -6.42 19.74
N MET A 541 -0.66 -6.20 18.44
CA MET A 541 -0.70 -7.27 17.42
C MET A 541 0.60 -8.08 17.37
N VAL A 542 1.77 -7.44 17.52
CA VAL A 542 3.06 -8.14 17.48
C VAL A 542 3.25 -8.96 18.74
N ARG A 543 2.95 -8.39 19.93
CA ARG A 543 3.04 -9.13 21.20
C ARG A 543 2.13 -10.35 21.21
N GLU A 544 0.87 -10.19 20.79
CA GLU A 544 -0.08 -11.30 20.69
C GLU A 544 0.41 -12.41 19.77
N PHE A 545 0.94 -12.05 18.59
CA PHE A 545 1.54 -13.02 17.67
C PHE A 545 2.75 -13.74 18.30
N VAL A 546 3.69 -12.98 18.87
CA VAL A 546 4.92 -13.53 19.46
C VAL A 546 4.61 -14.45 20.64
N GLU A 547 3.68 -14.07 21.50
CA GLU A 547 3.25 -14.90 22.64
C GLU A 547 2.56 -16.19 22.18
N ALA A 548 1.59 -16.08 21.26
CA ALA A 548 0.87 -17.24 20.75
C ALA A 548 1.79 -18.20 20.00
N PHE A 549 2.67 -17.67 19.14
CA PHE A 549 3.64 -18.45 18.39
C PHE A 549 4.65 -19.13 19.32
N SER A 550 5.22 -18.39 20.28
CA SER A 550 6.23 -18.93 21.19
C SER A 550 5.68 -20.03 22.09
N ARG A 551 4.43 -19.90 22.53
CA ARG A 551 3.73 -20.92 23.33
C ARG A 551 3.60 -22.24 22.55
N ASN A 552 3.35 -22.17 21.25
CA ASN A 552 3.12 -23.36 20.41
C ASN A 552 4.43 -23.95 19.86
N MET A 553 5.43 -23.11 19.57
CA MET A 553 6.63 -23.51 18.84
C MET A 553 7.90 -23.56 19.71
N GLY A 554 7.84 -23.11 20.97
CA GLY A 554 8.98 -23.13 21.90
C GLY A 554 10.11 -22.14 21.57
N ARG A 555 9.89 -21.23 20.62
CA ARG A 555 10.84 -20.16 20.23
C ARG A 555 10.10 -18.91 19.77
N LYS A 556 10.75 -17.74 19.85
CA LYS A 556 10.24 -16.51 19.23
C LYS A 556 10.11 -16.70 17.71
N PRO A 557 9.12 -16.06 17.05
CA PRO A 557 9.00 -16.07 15.61
C PRO A 557 10.17 -15.35 14.96
N ASN A 558 10.54 -15.80 13.76
CA ASN A 558 11.51 -15.13 12.90
C ASN A 558 10.79 -14.47 11.71
N LEU A 559 11.58 -13.89 10.81
CA LEU A 559 11.08 -13.21 9.62
C LEU A 559 10.17 -14.07 8.72
N LEU A 560 10.51 -15.34 8.51
CA LEU A 560 9.70 -16.23 7.65
C LEU A 560 8.35 -16.54 8.29
N ASP A 561 8.33 -16.73 9.62
CA ASP A 561 7.10 -16.92 10.38
C ASP A 561 6.22 -15.66 10.27
N ALA A 562 6.81 -14.47 10.47
CA ALA A 562 6.13 -13.19 10.35
C ALA A 562 5.54 -12.97 8.93
N HIS A 563 6.26 -13.36 7.88
CA HIS A 563 5.73 -13.29 6.50
C HIS A 563 4.57 -14.25 6.25
N GLY A 564 4.63 -15.47 6.81
CA GLY A 564 3.50 -16.41 6.77
C GLY A 564 2.27 -15.82 7.47
N TYR A 565 2.46 -15.26 8.66
CA TYR A 565 1.41 -14.60 9.43
C TYR A 565 0.80 -13.42 8.68
N ASP A 566 1.61 -12.53 8.12
CA ASP A 566 1.13 -11.34 7.41
C ASP A 566 0.38 -11.67 6.11
N ALA A 567 0.84 -12.68 5.35
CA ALA A 567 0.12 -13.17 4.19
C ALA A 567 -1.28 -13.70 4.59
N ALA A 568 -1.34 -14.42 5.71
CA ALA A 568 -2.58 -14.93 6.26
C ALA A 568 -3.52 -13.83 6.79
N ILE A 569 -2.99 -12.80 7.45
CA ILE A 569 -3.76 -11.62 7.90
C ILE A 569 -4.38 -10.90 6.71
N MET A 570 -3.63 -10.72 5.62
CA MET A 570 -4.12 -10.12 4.40
C MET A 570 -5.35 -10.88 3.87
N LEU A 571 -5.24 -12.21 3.73
CA LEU A 571 -6.37 -13.03 3.28
C LEU A 571 -7.56 -12.94 4.24
N ARG A 572 -7.31 -13.06 5.55
CA ARG A 572 -8.36 -13.03 6.58
C ARG A 572 -9.16 -11.72 6.53
N ARG A 573 -8.49 -10.58 6.40
CA ARG A 573 -9.16 -9.26 6.34
C ARG A 573 -10.08 -9.13 5.14
N ILE A 574 -9.64 -9.60 3.98
CA ILE A 574 -10.45 -9.62 2.75
C ILE A 574 -11.67 -10.53 2.95
N MET A 575 -11.47 -11.73 3.51
CA MET A 575 -12.54 -12.70 3.74
C MET A 575 -13.53 -12.29 4.83
N ASP A 576 -13.09 -11.54 5.84
CA ASP A 576 -13.94 -11.08 6.96
C ASP A 576 -14.57 -9.71 6.70
N GLY A 577 -14.18 -9.03 5.61
CA GLY A 577 -14.63 -7.68 5.28
C GLY A 577 -16.11 -7.60 4.87
N PRO A 578 -16.69 -6.39 4.87
CA PRO A 578 -18.10 -6.17 4.50
C PRO A 578 -18.41 -6.56 3.05
N GLU A 579 -17.42 -6.47 2.17
CA GLU A 579 -17.52 -6.86 0.76
C GLU A 579 -16.80 -8.19 0.50
N ALA A 580 -16.90 -9.15 1.42
CA ALA A 580 -16.22 -10.44 1.30
C ALA A 580 -16.46 -11.08 -0.08
N PRO A 581 -15.39 -11.40 -0.83
CA PRO A 581 -15.51 -11.83 -2.23
C PRO A 581 -16.21 -13.18 -2.35
N ARG A 582 -16.87 -13.38 -3.49
CA ARG A 582 -17.56 -14.62 -3.87
C ARG A 582 -16.86 -15.34 -5.01
N THR A 583 -16.06 -14.61 -5.77
CA THR A 583 -15.24 -15.18 -6.86
C THR A 583 -13.76 -14.91 -6.63
N ARG A 584 -12.90 -15.74 -7.23
CA ARG A 584 -11.45 -15.52 -7.26
C ARG A 584 -11.05 -14.21 -7.92
N ALA A 585 -11.81 -13.77 -8.93
CA ALA A 585 -11.56 -12.49 -9.62
C ALA A 585 -11.80 -11.29 -8.70
N GLU A 586 -12.88 -11.30 -7.91
CA GLU A 586 -13.14 -10.29 -6.88
C GLU A 586 -12.05 -10.31 -5.81
N PHE A 587 -11.65 -11.51 -5.36
CA PHE A 587 -10.59 -11.66 -4.38
C PHE A 587 -9.27 -11.06 -4.89
N CYS A 588 -8.88 -11.40 -6.13
CA CYS A 588 -7.67 -10.86 -6.75
C CYS A 588 -7.70 -9.33 -6.88
N ARG A 589 -8.85 -8.76 -7.27
CA ARG A 589 -9.04 -7.30 -7.35
C ARG A 589 -8.93 -6.63 -5.98
N GLN A 590 -9.56 -7.19 -4.95
CA GLN A 590 -9.47 -6.65 -3.59
C GLN A 590 -8.05 -6.76 -3.04
N LEU A 591 -7.37 -7.87 -3.31
CA LEU A 591 -5.98 -8.07 -2.91
C LEU A 591 -5.04 -7.09 -3.61
N SER A 592 -5.20 -6.83 -4.92
CA SER A 592 -4.37 -5.86 -5.64
C SER A 592 -4.60 -4.40 -5.24
N GLN A 593 -5.75 -4.11 -4.65
CA GLN A 593 -6.12 -2.78 -4.14
C GLN A 593 -5.89 -2.64 -2.63
N ALA A 594 -5.44 -3.70 -1.96
CA ALA A 594 -5.24 -3.69 -0.52
C ALA A 594 -4.14 -2.69 -0.14
N SER A 595 -4.47 -1.80 0.80
CA SER A 595 -3.60 -0.73 1.26
C SER A 595 -3.75 -0.53 2.76
N ALA A 596 -2.65 -0.14 3.43
CA ALA A 596 -2.60 0.15 4.86
C ALA A 596 -3.16 -0.99 5.74
N VAL A 597 -2.91 -2.24 5.35
CA VAL A 597 -3.28 -3.42 6.14
C VAL A 597 -2.28 -3.60 7.27
N GLU A 598 -2.72 -3.39 8.51
CA GLU A 598 -1.89 -3.62 9.70
C GLU A 598 -1.48 -5.10 9.83
N GLY A 599 -0.16 -5.35 9.81
CA GLY A 599 0.51 -6.63 10.03
C GLY A 599 1.68 -6.52 11.03
N VAL A 600 2.29 -7.65 11.34
CA VAL A 600 3.40 -7.73 12.32
C VAL A 600 4.71 -7.17 11.75
N CYS A 601 4.90 -7.22 10.43
CA CYS A 601 6.00 -6.51 9.75
C CYS A 601 5.67 -5.03 9.44
N GLY A 602 4.62 -4.46 10.02
CA GLY A 602 4.19 -3.07 9.77
C GLY A 602 2.93 -2.98 8.91
N GLN A 603 2.62 -1.78 8.42
CA GLN A 603 1.53 -1.59 7.47
C GLN A 603 1.91 -2.15 6.10
N ILE A 604 1.00 -2.93 5.53
CA ILE A 604 1.18 -3.64 4.26
C ILE A 604 0.28 -3.00 3.22
N SER A 605 0.87 -2.62 2.10
CA SER A 605 0.15 -2.23 0.88
C SER A 605 0.58 -3.11 -0.28
N VAL A 606 -0.28 -3.33 -1.25
CA VAL A 606 0.08 -4.07 -2.47
C VAL A 606 0.51 -3.07 -3.55
N GLY A 607 1.75 -3.23 -4.01
CA GLY A 607 2.30 -2.45 -5.12
C GLY A 607 1.67 -2.83 -6.45
N SER A 608 1.83 -1.97 -7.46
CA SER A 608 1.35 -2.24 -8.83
C SER A 608 1.99 -3.47 -9.47
N ASP A 609 3.14 -3.90 -8.96
CA ASP A 609 3.84 -5.13 -9.35
C ASP A 609 3.39 -6.39 -8.58
N GLY A 610 2.35 -6.28 -7.73
CA GLY A 610 1.83 -7.37 -6.92
C GLY A 610 2.68 -7.71 -5.68
N ARG A 611 3.75 -6.96 -5.38
CA ARG A 611 4.53 -7.16 -4.15
C ARG A 611 3.85 -6.48 -2.97
N PHE A 612 4.00 -7.08 -1.79
CA PHE A 612 3.62 -6.44 -0.54
C PHE A 612 4.71 -5.46 -0.15
N VAL A 613 4.39 -4.18 -0.23
CA VAL A 613 5.22 -3.06 0.19
C VAL A 613 4.97 -2.81 1.67
N LYS A 614 6.05 -2.78 2.45
CA LYS A 614 6.06 -2.53 3.89
C LYS A 614 7.25 -1.65 4.25
N ALA A 615 7.11 -0.81 5.26
CA ALA A 615 8.23 0.00 5.74
C ALA A 615 9.25 -0.91 6.45
N LEU A 616 10.54 -0.76 6.11
CA LEU A 616 11.62 -1.39 6.83
C LEU A 616 12.05 -0.48 7.99
N GLU A 617 12.16 -1.02 9.19
CA GLU A 617 12.67 -0.29 10.34
C GLU A 617 14.20 -0.34 10.34
N LEU A 618 14.87 0.78 10.59
CA LEU A 618 16.32 0.78 10.78
C LEU A 618 16.67 0.47 12.22
N PHE A 619 17.68 -0.36 12.40
CA PHE A 619 18.23 -0.71 13.70
C PHE A 619 19.69 -0.29 13.80
N THR A 620 20.12 -0.18 15.05
CA THR A 620 21.50 -0.07 15.45
C THR A 620 21.83 -1.09 16.52
N ILE A 621 23.11 -1.33 16.74
CA ILE A 621 23.58 -2.03 17.93
C ILE A 621 23.96 -0.97 18.95
N SER A 622 23.32 -1.02 20.13
CA SER A 622 23.77 -0.24 21.27
C SER A 622 23.81 -1.03 22.56
N ARG A 623 24.96 -0.95 23.27
CA ARG A 623 25.23 -1.69 24.50
C ARG A 623 24.93 -3.18 24.34
N GLU A 624 25.48 -3.75 23.26
CA GLU A 624 25.32 -5.16 22.88
C GLU A 624 23.84 -5.60 22.76
N ARG A 625 22.96 -4.69 22.31
CA ARG A 625 21.57 -5.00 21.99
C ARG A 625 21.16 -4.41 20.66
N PHE A 626 20.25 -5.08 19.97
CA PHE A 626 19.54 -4.51 18.83
C PHE A 626 18.53 -3.48 19.33
N VAL A 627 18.62 -2.26 18.81
CA VAL A 627 17.74 -1.15 19.20
C VAL A 627 17.23 -0.48 17.92
N PRO A 628 15.93 -0.18 17.80
CA PRO A 628 15.43 0.67 16.74
C PRO A 628 16.20 2.00 16.69
N LEU A 629 16.67 2.39 15.51
CA LEU A 629 17.51 3.58 15.34
C LEU A 629 16.80 4.85 15.85
N ALA A 630 15.49 4.94 15.67
CA ALA A 630 14.66 6.05 16.17
C ALA A 630 14.65 6.17 17.70
N GLN A 631 14.85 5.06 18.42
CA GLN A 631 14.86 5.02 19.89
C GLN A 631 16.25 5.26 20.48
N ALA A 632 17.30 5.11 19.67
CA ALA A 632 18.69 5.26 20.12
C ALA A 632 19.13 6.74 20.30
N GLY A 633 18.30 7.70 19.88
CA GLY A 633 18.56 9.15 20.01
C GLY A 633 19.62 9.69 19.03
N GLN A 634 19.80 11.02 18.96
CA GLN A 634 20.78 11.67 18.07
C GLN A 634 22.25 11.45 18.46
N SER A 635 22.53 10.76 19.56
CA SER A 635 23.90 10.56 20.08
C SER A 635 24.58 9.28 19.58
N VAL A 636 24.01 8.59 18.60
CA VAL A 636 24.64 7.41 17.99
C VAL A 636 25.70 7.90 17.00
N GLY A 637 26.86 8.26 17.53
CA GLY A 637 28.06 8.53 16.75
C GLY A 637 28.68 7.25 16.18
N PRO A 638 29.69 7.37 15.31
CA PRO A 638 30.42 6.21 14.81
C PRO A 638 30.97 5.37 15.96
N PRO A 639 31.17 4.05 15.76
CA PRO A 639 31.65 3.16 16.80
C PRO A 639 32.88 3.72 17.51
N SER A 640 32.78 3.86 18.83
CA SER A 640 33.90 4.18 19.70
C SER A 640 34.50 2.87 20.19
N TYR A 641 35.73 2.61 19.80
CA TYR A 641 36.43 1.38 20.16
C TYR A 641 37.25 1.61 21.43
N PRO A 642 37.21 0.69 22.41
CA PRO A 642 38.26 0.66 23.42
C PRO A 642 39.59 0.42 22.71
N LYS A 643 40.55 1.35 22.84
CA LYS A 643 41.90 1.13 22.33
C LYS A 643 42.46 -0.14 22.99
N PRO A 644 42.99 -1.12 22.23
CA PRO A 644 43.76 -2.19 22.85
C PRO A 644 44.91 -1.55 23.65
N SER A 645 45.03 -1.89 24.92
CA SER A 645 46.14 -1.40 25.75
C SER A 645 47.45 -1.92 25.16
N ALA A 646 48.46 -1.05 25.07
CA ALA A 646 49.82 -1.42 24.63
C ALA A 646 50.48 -2.50 25.51
N ASP A 647 49.84 -2.88 26.63
CA ASP A 647 50.30 -3.85 27.62
C ASP A 647 49.63 -5.23 27.51
N GLU A 648 48.68 -5.45 26.58
CA GLU A 648 48.15 -6.79 26.30
C GLU A 648 48.95 -7.42 25.15
N GLU A 649 50.10 -8.02 25.50
CA GLU A 649 50.72 -9.02 24.62
C GLU A 649 49.70 -10.15 24.35
N PRO A 650 49.63 -10.69 23.12
CA PRO A 650 48.84 -11.88 22.88
C PRO A 650 49.42 -12.99 23.76
N GLU A 651 48.61 -13.55 24.67
CA GLU A 651 48.99 -14.76 25.40
C GLU A 651 49.49 -15.80 24.39
N SER A 652 50.79 -16.06 24.45
CA SER A 652 51.42 -17.13 23.70
C SER A 652 50.90 -18.43 24.28
N VAL A 653 50.01 -19.10 23.54
CA VAL A 653 49.64 -20.49 23.82
C VAL A 653 50.79 -21.37 23.32
N ASP A 654 51.95 -21.28 23.98
CA ASP A 654 53.07 -22.21 23.84
C ASP A 654 53.74 -22.36 25.22
N GLY A 655 53.17 -23.25 26.04
CA GLY A 655 53.74 -23.63 27.31
C GLY A 655 52.75 -24.36 28.21
N GLN A 656 52.79 -25.69 28.17
CA GLN A 656 52.13 -26.67 29.05
C GLN A 656 50.80 -27.26 28.55
N LEU A 657 50.93 -28.18 27.59
CA LEU A 657 50.02 -29.31 27.43
C LEU A 657 50.80 -30.48 26.83
N ASP A 658 51.79 -30.96 27.59
CA ASP A 658 52.30 -32.30 27.42
C ASP A 658 51.74 -33.15 28.57
N SER A 659 51.23 -34.34 28.24
CA SER A 659 50.55 -35.34 29.10
C SER A 659 49.01 -35.29 29.26
N GLN A 660 48.23 -35.18 28.18
CA GLN A 660 46.94 -35.92 28.06
C GLN A 660 46.65 -36.32 26.60
N PRO A 661 46.12 -37.54 26.32
CA PRO A 661 45.93 -38.02 24.95
C PRO A 661 44.78 -37.28 24.24
N ARG A 662 45.05 -36.77 23.03
CA ARG A 662 44.06 -36.10 22.17
C ARG A 662 42.98 -37.09 21.69
N PRO A 663 41.68 -36.71 21.67
CA PRO A 663 40.65 -37.49 20.98
C PRO A 663 40.89 -37.47 19.47
N GLN A 664 40.84 -38.63 18.81
CA GLN A 664 40.92 -38.74 17.36
C GLN A 664 39.67 -38.14 16.71
N LEU A 665 39.82 -37.03 16.00
CA LEU A 665 38.79 -36.49 15.11
C LEU A 665 38.71 -37.38 13.86
N GLN A 666 37.56 -38.00 13.63
CA GLN A 666 37.29 -38.74 12.38
C GLN A 666 37.11 -37.76 11.20
N PRO A 667 37.62 -38.08 10.00
CA PRO A 667 37.39 -37.27 8.80
C PRO A 667 35.93 -37.31 8.37
N TYR A 668 35.39 -36.14 8.01
CA TYR A 668 34.07 -35.97 7.40
C TYR A 668 33.99 -36.70 6.05
N THR A 669 32.96 -37.54 5.87
CA THR A 669 32.64 -38.22 4.60
C THR A 669 31.42 -37.54 3.98
N PRO A 670 31.47 -37.04 2.73
CA PRO A 670 30.30 -36.44 2.08
C PRO A 670 29.23 -37.50 1.76
N PRO A 671 27.92 -37.15 1.84
CA PRO A 671 26.84 -38.09 1.55
C PRO A 671 26.80 -38.44 0.06
N GLY A 672 26.83 -39.74 -0.26
CA GLY A 672 26.74 -40.30 -1.60
C GLY A 672 25.34 -40.21 -2.22
N GLU A 673 25.29 -40.17 -3.56
CA GLU A 673 24.08 -40.26 -4.37
C GLU A 673 23.32 -41.58 -4.12
N PRO A 674 21.98 -41.58 -4.05
CA PRO A 674 21.23 -42.83 -3.93
C PRO A 674 20.84 -43.40 -5.31
N GLU A 675 21.49 -44.49 -5.70
CA GLU A 675 20.96 -45.46 -6.67
C GLU A 675 20.00 -46.46 -5.97
N GLY A 676 18.88 -46.78 -6.64
CA GLY A 676 18.16 -48.05 -6.46
C GLY A 676 16.95 -48.09 -5.50
N GLN A 677 15.74 -47.93 -6.02
CA GLN A 677 14.49 -48.37 -5.36
C GLN A 677 14.14 -49.82 -5.74
N PRO A 678 13.66 -50.64 -4.77
CA PRO A 678 12.68 -51.70 -5.04
C PRO A 678 11.41 -51.59 -4.14
N PRO A 679 10.34 -52.38 -4.41
CA PRO A 679 8.97 -51.87 -4.45
C PRO A 679 8.18 -51.90 -3.13
N ILE A 680 7.12 -51.09 -3.14
CA ILE A 680 6.12 -50.82 -2.10
C ILE A 680 5.34 -52.09 -1.73
N ARG A 681 5.16 -52.33 -0.41
CA ARG A 681 4.14 -53.23 0.13
C ARG A 681 3.02 -52.41 0.78
N GLU A 682 1.81 -52.55 0.26
CA GLU A 682 0.57 -52.02 0.82
C GLU A 682 0.18 -52.75 2.12
N LEU A 683 -0.29 -52.01 3.15
CA LEU A 683 -1.15 -52.51 4.22
C LEU A 683 -2.11 -51.39 4.71
N PRO A 684 -3.27 -51.74 5.27
CA PRO A 684 -4.54 -51.04 5.01
C PRO A 684 -4.95 -50.03 6.08
N LEU A 685 -5.78 -49.07 5.63
CA LEU A 685 -6.44 -48.03 6.43
C LEU A 685 -7.65 -48.56 7.20
N THR A 686 -7.86 -48.09 8.44
CA THR A 686 -9.20 -47.90 9.05
C THR A 686 -9.19 -46.75 10.10
N PRO A 687 -10.34 -46.09 10.38
CA PRO A 687 -10.41 -44.68 10.80
C PRO A 687 -11.03 -44.42 12.21
N ALA A 688 -10.95 -43.17 12.73
CA ALA A 688 -12.00 -42.38 13.46
C ALA A 688 -11.39 -41.07 14.09
N PRO A 689 -12.14 -40.09 14.69
CA PRO A 689 -12.55 -38.84 14.03
C PRO A 689 -12.26 -37.49 14.79
N ALA A 690 -12.51 -36.40 14.06
CA ALA A 690 -12.93 -35.02 14.46
C ALA A 690 -11.92 -33.98 15.00
N GLY A 691 -11.49 -33.12 14.07
CA GLY A 691 -10.85 -31.81 14.24
C GLY A 691 -10.28 -31.36 12.88
N THR A 692 -11.06 -30.66 12.05
CA THR A 692 -10.81 -30.57 10.60
C THR A 692 -9.62 -29.68 10.23
N ILE A 693 -8.44 -30.30 10.11
CA ILE A 693 -7.39 -29.93 9.16
C ILE A 693 -7.48 -30.97 8.04
N ALA A 694 -7.92 -30.57 6.84
CA ALA A 694 -7.96 -31.46 5.69
C ALA A 694 -6.56 -31.53 5.05
N ARG A 695 -5.85 -32.64 5.31
CA ARG A 695 -4.68 -33.04 4.52
C ARG A 695 -5.09 -33.57 3.14
#